data_AF-A0A644UK65-F1
#
_entry.id   AF-A0A644UK65-F1
#
_cell.length_a   1.000
_cell.length_b   1.000
_cell.length_c   1.000
_cell.angle_alpha   90.00
_cell.angle_beta   90.00
_cell.angle_gamma   90.00
#
_symmetry.space_group_name_H-M   'P 1'
#
loop_
_entity.id
_entity.type
_entity.pdbx_description
1 polymer ?
#
loop_
_entity_poly.entity_id
_entity_poly.type
_entity_poly.pdbx_seq_one_letter_code
_entity_poly.pdbx_strand_id
1 'polypeptide(L)'
;MKNLALLSVLIVATGCGNMSKPTAVYEPMETNSLRAPAYPLVTIDPYTSAWSFSDKLNEEETKHWTGKPFPLLGGIRVDGKSYRFMGREEIPLLPVLETAASMKWEGVYTETKPTGNWMAADYQPAGWKKGVGAFGTDGNPNRETPWNTRDIWVRRSFDLGEDVSKETLYLKFSHDDNIEIYINGMEVATTGRGLNYDLIKEIPAEVIASLKPTGNVIAAHCLNDVGGGYVDFGIMKKVKRGDTFEAVAEQLSAQVLPTQTFYTFRCGPVDLDVIFTAPALMDDLNILSSPFNYLTYQVRSTDGASHDVQIYVEATPQWAVDKVEQPVTFERGSKKGIGYLKTGTAEQAVLGKKGDDLRIDWGYFYLAAAESDRTALKMNAYYDSKKEFMETGTLSADGGRTSGDMQKEMTVLAFTDNLGKVGDKKTGGHLMIGYDDLYSIQYFNDNRMAYWKQEGKVDIMKAFEDGERLYPELMKRCGEFDKQMMTDAAAAGGKSYAELCALAYRQAIAAHKLITDKEGNLLFLSKENFSNGSIGTVDVTYPSAPLFLVYNPDLLKGMLNPIFYYSESGKWTKPFAAHDVGTYPLANGQTYGGDMPVEESGNMLILTTAIACVEGNADYAAKHWDVLTTWADYLQKEGLDPENQLCTDDFAGHFAHNTNLSIKAIMGVAGYGKLAGMLGKKDVEAKYMQTARDMAAKWVEMAKDGDHYKLTFDKSGTWSQKYNLVWDRLLGFNIFPTEVAATELAFYKTKQNAYGLPLDNREDYTKSDWIIWTACLTGSQADFDALVNPVWKYANETSTRVPLSDWHMTSNGSQRGFQARSVVGGYFMRMLEKKLMK
;
A
#
# COMPACT_ATOMS: atom_id res chain seq x y z
N MET A 1 -33.83 -25.70 87.15
CA MET A 1 -33.71 -24.34 86.58
C MET A 1 -33.53 -24.50 85.09
N LYS A 2 -34.58 -24.26 84.30
CA LYS A 2 -34.64 -24.52 82.86
C LYS A 2 -34.40 -23.21 82.10
N ASN A 3 -33.52 -23.24 81.11
CA ASN A 3 -33.40 -22.19 80.09
C ASN A 3 -33.38 -22.82 78.70
N LEU A 4 -34.10 -22.13 77.81
CA LEU A 4 -34.38 -22.44 76.41
C LEU A 4 -33.34 -21.78 75.49
N ALA A 5 -33.08 -22.42 74.34
CA ALA A 5 -32.38 -21.85 73.20
C ALA A 5 -33.38 -21.42 72.12
N LEU A 6 -33.11 -20.31 71.42
CA LEU A 6 -33.89 -19.81 70.28
C LEU A 6 -33.01 -19.76 69.02
N LEU A 7 -33.58 -20.21 67.90
CA LEU A 7 -33.03 -20.18 66.55
C LEU A 7 -33.52 -18.91 65.82
N SER A 8 -32.67 -18.25 65.03
CA SER A 8 -33.11 -17.25 64.04
C SER A 8 -32.13 -17.24 62.85
N VAL A 9 -32.67 -17.45 61.65
CA VAL A 9 -31.96 -17.52 60.37
C VAL A 9 -31.84 -16.12 59.78
N LEU A 10 -30.63 -15.68 59.39
CA LEU A 10 -30.41 -14.47 58.59
C LEU A 10 -30.04 -14.87 57.15
N ILE A 11 -30.88 -14.46 56.20
CA ILE A 11 -30.64 -14.56 54.75
C ILE A 11 -29.74 -13.38 54.35
N VAL A 12 -28.55 -13.64 53.84
CA VAL A 12 -27.69 -12.64 53.19
C VAL A 12 -27.89 -12.75 51.69
N ALA A 13 -28.51 -11.72 51.10
CA ALA A 13 -28.60 -11.59 49.65
C ALA A 13 -27.23 -11.20 49.07
N THR A 14 -26.61 -12.12 48.33
CA THR A 14 -25.45 -11.82 47.48
C THR A 14 -25.90 -11.07 46.24
N GLY A 15 -25.72 -9.75 46.23
CA GLY A 15 -25.80 -8.96 45.00
C GLY A 15 -24.58 -9.26 44.12
N CYS A 16 -24.75 -10.13 43.13
CA CYS A 16 -23.80 -10.24 42.02
C CYS A 16 -23.92 -9.00 41.13
N GLY A 17 -23.20 -7.94 41.47
CA GLY A 17 -22.88 -6.89 40.52
C GLY A 17 -21.76 -7.40 39.60
N ASN A 18 -22.05 -7.63 38.32
CA ASN A 18 -21.05 -7.77 37.28
C ASN A 18 -20.22 -6.48 37.24
N MET A 19 -19.09 -6.43 37.98
CA MET A 19 -18.09 -5.40 37.77
C MET A 19 -17.46 -5.68 36.40
N SER A 20 -17.84 -4.90 35.39
CA SER A 20 -17.15 -4.89 34.10
C SER A 20 -15.67 -4.62 34.35
N LYS A 21 -14.79 -5.47 33.80
CA LYS A 21 -13.36 -5.19 33.80
C LYS A 21 -13.14 -3.82 33.13
N PRO A 22 -12.30 -2.92 33.70
CA PRO A 22 -12.01 -1.66 33.05
C PRO A 22 -11.45 -1.91 31.64
N THR A 23 -11.98 -1.22 30.63
CA THR A 23 -11.43 -1.26 29.27
C THR A 23 -10.03 -0.67 29.29
N ALA A 24 -9.04 -1.40 28.74
CA ALA A 24 -7.71 -0.86 28.53
C ALA A 24 -7.78 0.27 27.50
N VAL A 25 -7.14 1.39 27.81
CA VAL A 25 -7.08 2.57 26.92
C VAL A 25 -5.75 2.56 26.19
N TYR A 26 -5.78 2.79 24.89
CA TYR A 26 -4.59 2.82 24.05
C TYR A 26 -4.43 4.21 23.44
N GLU A 27 -3.26 4.81 23.68
CA GLU A 27 -2.89 6.11 23.16
C GLU A 27 -1.63 5.95 22.30
N PRO A 28 -1.43 6.83 21.30
CA PRO A 28 -0.16 6.90 20.60
C PRO A 28 0.99 7.13 21.60
N MET A 29 2.00 6.27 21.60
CA MET A 29 3.16 6.42 22.49
C MET A 29 4.18 7.45 21.98
N GLU A 30 4.06 7.87 20.73
CA GLU A 30 4.85 8.90 20.06
C GLU A 30 3.95 9.71 19.11
N THR A 31 4.42 10.88 18.70
CA THR A 31 3.67 11.75 17.78
C THR A 31 4.30 11.73 16.39
N ASN A 32 3.49 11.50 15.36
CA ASN A 32 3.88 11.69 13.96
C ASN A 32 2.96 12.75 13.33
N SER A 33 3.57 13.81 12.79
CA SER A 33 2.87 14.94 12.16
C SER A 33 2.85 14.88 10.63
N LEU A 34 3.49 13.89 10.02
CA LEU A 34 3.52 13.69 8.58
C LEU A 34 2.13 13.35 8.06
N ARG A 35 1.63 14.12 7.10
CA ARG A 35 0.46 13.74 6.30
C ARG A 35 0.87 12.59 5.37
N ALA A 36 0.36 11.39 5.62
CA ALA A 36 0.66 10.25 4.75
C ALA A 36 0.01 10.44 3.36
N PRO A 37 0.69 10.09 2.24
CA PRO A 37 0.09 10.03 0.90
C PRO A 37 -1.13 9.10 0.84
N ALA A 38 -1.08 7.97 1.55
CA ALA A 38 -2.22 7.16 1.90
C ALA A 38 -1.97 6.52 3.27
N TYR A 39 -3.01 6.42 4.10
CA TYR A 39 -2.89 5.92 5.48
C TYR A 39 -3.08 4.41 5.51
N PRO A 40 -2.09 3.62 5.98
CA PRO A 40 -2.22 2.16 6.08
C PRO A 40 -3.25 1.76 7.14
N LEU A 41 -4.20 0.90 6.79
CA LEU A 41 -5.27 0.45 7.68
C LEU A 41 -5.10 -1.04 8.00
N VAL A 42 -5.25 -1.89 7.00
CA VAL A 42 -5.03 -3.34 7.10
C VAL A 42 -3.81 -3.67 6.24
N THR A 43 -2.83 -4.39 6.77
CA THR A 43 -1.57 -4.68 6.06
C THR A 43 -1.10 -6.09 6.39
N ILE A 44 -1.76 -7.10 5.80
CA ILE A 44 -1.45 -8.52 6.05
C ILE A 44 -0.39 -9.02 5.06
N ASP A 45 -0.66 -8.87 3.76
CA ASP A 45 0.20 -9.36 2.68
C ASP A 45 -0.10 -8.65 1.33
N PRO A 46 0.54 -9.03 0.20
CA PRO A 46 0.35 -8.35 -1.08
C PRO A 46 -1.07 -8.38 -1.64
N TYR A 47 -1.93 -9.28 -1.21
CA TYR A 47 -3.32 -9.35 -1.68
C TYR A 47 -4.32 -8.83 -0.67
N THR A 48 -4.01 -8.88 0.63
CA THR A 48 -4.92 -8.49 1.70
C THR A 48 -4.37 -7.29 2.47
N SER A 49 -4.31 -6.14 1.80
CA SER A 49 -3.91 -4.89 2.43
C SER A 49 -4.77 -3.72 1.93
N ALA A 50 -5.20 -2.83 2.82
CA ALA A 50 -6.03 -1.67 2.52
C ALA A 50 -5.50 -0.38 3.15
N TRP A 51 -5.66 0.72 2.41
CA TRP A 51 -5.32 2.08 2.82
C TRP A 51 -6.53 3.01 2.69
N SER A 52 -6.47 4.14 3.39
CA SER A 52 -7.25 5.32 3.06
C SER A 52 -6.46 6.21 2.11
N PHE A 53 -7.00 6.40 0.90
CA PHE A 53 -6.44 7.26 -0.14
C PHE A 53 -6.94 8.73 0.00
N SER A 54 -7.49 9.09 1.16
CA SER A 54 -7.99 10.44 1.45
C SER A 54 -7.31 11.02 2.69
N ASP A 55 -7.44 12.32 2.91
CA ASP A 55 -6.94 12.95 4.13
C ASP A 55 -7.85 12.64 5.33
N LYS A 56 -9.15 12.43 5.09
CA LYS A 56 -10.09 11.94 6.12
C LYS A 56 -10.57 10.53 5.83
N LEU A 57 -10.58 9.69 6.86
CA LEU A 57 -10.98 8.27 6.77
C LEU A 57 -12.44 8.07 6.29
N ASN A 58 -13.27 9.10 6.42
CA ASN A 58 -14.68 9.12 6.02
C ASN A 58 -14.96 9.96 4.75
N GLU A 59 -13.97 10.18 3.88
CA GLU A 59 -14.19 10.88 2.60
C GLU A 59 -14.39 9.91 1.43
N GLU A 60 -13.74 8.75 1.45
CA GLU A 60 -13.75 7.75 0.39
C GLU A 60 -13.87 6.33 0.94
N GLU A 61 -14.17 5.38 0.06
CA GLU A 61 -14.00 3.95 0.37
C GLU A 61 -12.52 3.64 0.63
N THR A 62 -12.28 2.73 1.56
CA THR A 62 -10.96 2.14 1.74
C THR A 62 -10.61 1.28 0.53
N LYS A 63 -9.34 1.33 0.11
CA LYS A 63 -8.89 0.75 -1.16
C LYS A 63 -7.73 -0.19 -0.93
N HIS A 64 -7.69 -1.26 -1.71
CA HIS A 64 -6.47 -2.03 -1.90
C HIS A 64 -5.39 -1.13 -2.50
N TRP A 65 -4.11 -1.52 -2.39
CA TRP A 65 -3.04 -0.73 -3.01
C TRP A 65 -3.16 -0.63 -4.53
N THR A 66 -4.00 -1.42 -5.20
CA THR A 66 -4.33 -1.26 -6.63
C THR A 66 -5.27 -0.09 -6.92
N GLY A 67 -5.77 0.60 -5.90
CA GLY A 67 -6.82 1.63 -6.02
C GLY A 67 -8.23 1.04 -6.14
N LYS A 68 -8.36 -0.29 -6.17
CA LYS A 68 -9.66 -0.99 -6.24
C LYS A 68 -10.30 -1.02 -4.84
N PRO A 69 -11.65 -0.95 -4.76
CA PRO A 69 -12.33 -0.90 -3.46
C PRO A 69 -12.07 -2.16 -2.63
N PHE A 70 -11.67 -1.96 -1.37
CA PHE A 70 -11.70 -2.93 -0.28
C PHE A 70 -12.52 -2.32 0.86
N PRO A 71 -13.86 -2.22 0.70
CA PRO A 71 -14.66 -1.36 1.54
C PRO A 71 -14.70 -1.81 3.00
N LEU A 72 -14.39 -0.87 3.89
CA LEU A 72 -14.70 -0.90 5.30
C LEU A 72 -15.49 0.37 5.61
N LEU A 73 -16.63 0.21 6.27
CA LEU A 73 -17.45 1.33 6.69
C LEU A 73 -17.68 1.28 8.20
N GLY A 74 -17.66 2.45 8.83
CA GLY A 74 -17.83 2.59 10.28
C GLY A 74 -18.83 3.69 10.63
N GLY A 75 -19.78 3.37 11.51
CA GLY A 75 -20.78 4.28 12.06
C GLY A 75 -20.80 4.26 13.59
N ILE A 76 -21.08 5.39 14.21
CA ILE A 76 -21.33 5.51 15.65
C ILE A 76 -22.70 6.15 15.87
N ARG A 77 -23.50 5.57 16.75
CA ARG A 77 -24.81 6.10 17.16
C ARG A 77 -24.69 6.65 18.57
N VAL A 78 -25.06 7.92 18.76
CA VAL A 78 -24.99 8.66 20.02
C VAL A 78 -26.36 9.25 20.31
N ASP A 79 -26.98 8.81 21.40
CA ASP A 79 -28.33 9.22 21.82
C ASP A 79 -29.36 9.19 20.67
N GLY A 80 -29.31 8.16 19.84
CA GLY A 80 -30.22 8.00 18.70
C GLY A 80 -29.74 8.59 17.37
N LYS A 81 -28.66 9.38 17.36
CA LYS A 81 -28.15 10.01 16.15
C LYS A 81 -26.88 9.31 15.65
N SER A 82 -26.87 8.91 14.40
CA SER A 82 -25.75 8.19 13.79
C SER A 82 -24.79 9.13 13.03
N TYR A 83 -23.49 8.84 13.10
CA TYR A 83 -22.40 9.56 12.44
C TYR A 83 -21.46 8.55 11.76
N ARG A 84 -21.07 8.81 10.51
CA ARG A 84 -20.08 8.01 9.78
C ARG A 84 -18.66 8.47 10.09
N PHE A 85 -17.82 7.57 10.59
CA PHE A 85 -16.42 7.86 10.92
C PHE A 85 -15.41 7.18 9.99
N MET A 86 -15.82 6.16 9.22
CA MET A 86 -14.91 5.42 8.32
C MET A 86 -15.61 4.98 7.05
N GLY A 87 -14.87 5.00 5.94
CA GLY A 87 -15.33 4.57 4.62
C GLY A 87 -16.40 5.51 4.05
N ARG A 88 -16.88 5.23 2.85
CA ARG A 88 -18.03 5.93 2.26
C ARG A 88 -19.01 4.89 1.73
N GLU A 89 -20.30 5.12 1.94
CA GLU A 89 -21.36 4.31 1.34
C GLU A 89 -21.34 4.42 -0.18
N GLU A 90 -21.74 3.33 -0.85
CA GLU A 90 -22.18 3.40 -2.23
C GLU A 90 -23.30 4.43 -2.33
N ILE A 91 -23.13 5.40 -3.22
CA ILE A 91 -24.11 6.45 -3.41
C ILE A 91 -25.24 5.86 -4.25
N PRO A 92 -26.48 5.76 -3.74
CA PRO A 92 -27.59 5.29 -4.55
C PRO A 92 -27.92 6.38 -5.58
N LEU A 93 -27.64 6.10 -6.85
CA LEU A 93 -27.76 7.06 -7.95
C LEU A 93 -28.83 6.61 -8.95
N LEU A 94 -29.66 7.55 -9.40
CA LEU A 94 -30.57 7.36 -10.53
C LEU A 94 -30.13 8.26 -11.70
N PRO A 95 -30.16 7.77 -12.95
CA PRO A 95 -29.83 8.62 -14.09
C PRO A 95 -30.88 9.73 -14.23
N VAL A 96 -30.39 10.97 -14.30
CA VAL A 96 -31.12 12.12 -14.84
C VAL A 96 -30.84 12.25 -16.33
N LEU A 97 -29.60 11.94 -16.71
CA LEU A 97 -29.13 11.89 -18.08
C LEU A 97 -28.19 10.68 -18.21
N GLU A 98 -28.61 9.66 -18.96
CA GLU A 98 -27.89 8.39 -19.08
C GLU A 98 -26.53 8.54 -19.78
N THR A 99 -25.55 7.73 -19.38
CA THR A 99 -24.31 7.51 -20.15
C THR A 99 -24.54 6.47 -21.26
N ALA A 100 -23.58 6.30 -22.18
CA ALA A 100 -23.66 5.32 -23.26
C ALA A 100 -23.76 3.87 -22.76
N ALA A 101 -23.35 3.62 -21.52
CA ALA A 101 -23.51 2.32 -20.85
C ALA A 101 -24.98 1.94 -20.59
N SER A 102 -25.88 2.92 -20.50
CA SER A 102 -27.30 2.68 -20.24
C SER A 102 -28.19 3.02 -21.44
N MET A 103 -27.85 4.05 -22.21
CA MET A 103 -28.62 4.45 -23.37
C MET A 103 -27.73 5.18 -24.39
N LYS A 104 -27.95 4.91 -25.69
CA LYS A 104 -27.35 5.71 -26.77
C LYS A 104 -27.85 7.15 -26.70
N TRP A 105 -26.93 8.11 -26.72
CA TRP A 105 -27.27 9.53 -26.70
C TRP A 105 -26.55 10.29 -27.81
N GLU A 106 -27.19 11.34 -28.34
CA GLU A 106 -26.62 12.15 -29.42
C GLU A 106 -25.91 13.40 -28.89
N GLY A 107 -24.76 13.71 -29.49
CA GLY A 107 -24.01 14.93 -29.24
C GLY A 107 -23.51 15.56 -30.54
N VAL A 108 -22.99 16.78 -30.42
CA VAL A 108 -22.20 17.41 -31.48
C VAL A 108 -20.75 17.48 -31.07
N TYR A 109 -19.83 17.30 -32.01
CA TYR A 109 -18.40 17.30 -31.71
C TYR A 109 -17.54 17.93 -32.81
N THR A 110 -16.33 18.34 -32.43
CA THR A 110 -15.25 18.73 -33.34
C THR A 110 -13.93 18.18 -32.84
N GLU A 111 -13.00 17.96 -33.75
CA GLU A 111 -11.61 17.52 -33.47
C GLU A 111 -10.60 18.65 -33.71
N THR A 112 -11.11 19.86 -33.95
CA THR A 112 -10.33 21.08 -34.11
C THR A 112 -10.73 22.07 -33.03
N LYS A 113 -9.73 22.77 -32.47
CA LYS A 113 -9.94 23.71 -31.37
C LYS A 113 -11.00 24.75 -31.73
N PRO A 114 -12.14 24.80 -31.01
CA PRO A 114 -13.19 25.76 -31.29
C PRO A 114 -12.80 27.17 -30.84
N THR A 115 -13.42 28.18 -31.45
CA THR A 115 -13.24 29.59 -31.09
C THR A 115 -14.35 30.06 -30.14
N GLY A 116 -14.10 31.10 -29.35
CA GLY A 116 -15.08 31.66 -28.41
C GLY A 116 -15.39 30.76 -27.20
N ASN A 117 -16.50 31.06 -26.51
CA ASN A 117 -16.92 30.34 -25.30
C ASN A 117 -17.72 29.09 -25.66
N TRP A 118 -17.05 28.08 -26.21
CA TRP A 118 -17.67 26.82 -26.68
C TRP A 118 -18.35 26.00 -25.57
N MET A 119 -18.13 26.34 -24.30
CA MET A 119 -18.69 25.67 -23.13
C MET A 119 -20.08 26.23 -22.76
N ALA A 120 -20.39 27.46 -23.20
CA ALA A 120 -21.64 28.14 -22.86
C ALA A 120 -22.87 27.51 -23.53
N ALA A 121 -24.01 27.60 -22.84
CA ALA A 121 -25.29 27.06 -23.29
C ALA A 121 -25.79 27.72 -24.59
N ASP A 122 -25.52 29.00 -24.80
CA ASP A 122 -25.95 29.80 -25.96
C ASP A 122 -24.99 29.75 -27.15
N TYR A 123 -23.80 29.14 -26.99
CA TYR A 123 -22.84 28.99 -28.07
C TYR A 123 -23.40 28.15 -29.23
N GLN A 124 -23.14 28.61 -30.45
CA GLN A 124 -23.61 28.00 -31.69
C GLN A 124 -22.49 27.16 -32.31
N PRO A 125 -22.57 25.81 -32.28
CA PRO A 125 -21.52 24.91 -32.76
C PRO A 125 -21.55 24.77 -34.29
N ALA A 126 -21.38 25.89 -35.00
CA ALA A 126 -21.38 25.92 -36.45
C ALA A 126 -20.23 25.06 -37.02
N GLY A 127 -20.56 24.15 -37.94
CA GLY A 127 -19.58 23.26 -38.56
C GLY A 127 -19.16 22.04 -37.72
N TRP A 128 -19.71 21.87 -36.52
CA TRP A 128 -19.47 20.65 -35.72
C TRP A 128 -20.24 19.47 -36.32
N LYS A 129 -19.67 18.27 -36.19
CA LYS A 129 -20.27 17.01 -36.63
C LYS A 129 -21.29 16.54 -35.59
N LYS A 130 -22.23 15.68 -36.00
CA LYS A 130 -23.09 14.91 -35.08
C LYS A 130 -22.49 13.53 -34.82
N GLY A 131 -22.62 13.02 -33.62
CA GLY A 131 -22.19 11.68 -33.23
C GLY A 131 -23.04 11.11 -32.11
N VAL A 132 -22.95 9.80 -31.93
CA VAL A 132 -23.59 9.07 -30.83
C VAL A 132 -22.52 8.72 -29.79
N GLY A 133 -22.79 8.98 -28.52
CA GLY A 133 -21.91 8.58 -27.43
C GLY A 133 -21.90 7.06 -27.24
N ALA A 134 -20.80 6.44 -26.81
CA ALA A 134 -19.52 7.07 -26.43
C ALA A 134 -18.62 7.37 -27.63
N PHE A 135 -17.66 8.29 -27.46
CA PHE A 135 -16.67 8.66 -28.46
C PHE A 135 -15.33 8.02 -28.10
N GLY A 136 -14.67 7.29 -29.02
CA GLY A 136 -13.38 6.71 -28.70
C GLY A 136 -12.77 5.79 -29.76
N THR A 137 -11.67 5.13 -29.38
CA THR A 137 -10.92 4.19 -30.23
C THR A 137 -11.56 2.79 -30.29
N ASP A 138 -11.05 1.91 -31.15
CA ASP A 138 -11.56 0.54 -31.27
C ASP A 138 -11.30 -0.25 -29.97
N GLY A 139 -12.30 -1.03 -29.53
CA GLY A 139 -12.22 -1.83 -28.31
C GLY A 139 -12.69 -1.12 -27.02
N ASN A 140 -12.95 0.19 -27.07
CA ASN A 140 -13.55 0.89 -25.92
C ASN A 140 -15.02 0.46 -25.68
N PRO A 141 -15.47 0.41 -24.43
CA PRO A 141 -16.82 -0.02 -24.07
C PRO A 141 -17.88 0.95 -24.63
N ASN A 142 -18.99 0.42 -25.14
CA ASN A 142 -20.15 1.21 -25.61
C ASN A 142 -19.81 2.32 -26.63
N ARG A 143 -18.69 2.16 -27.35
CA ARG A 143 -18.21 3.15 -28.33
C ARG A 143 -19.06 3.09 -29.60
N GLU A 144 -19.65 4.22 -29.95
CA GLU A 144 -20.50 4.38 -31.14
C GLU A 144 -19.89 5.35 -32.16
N THR A 145 -19.21 6.41 -31.70
CA THR A 145 -18.51 7.34 -32.59
C THR A 145 -17.00 7.12 -32.52
N PRO A 146 -16.34 6.78 -33.64
CA PRO A 146 -14.88 6.68 -33.69
C PRO A 146 -14.19 8.04 -33.46
N TRP A 147 -13.17 8.05 -32.61
CA TRP A 147 -12.27 9.18 -32.41
C TRP A 147 -10.83 8.65 -32.30
N ASN A 148 -9.94 9.09 -33.19
CA ASN A 148 -8.54 8.63 -33.27
C ASN A 148 -7.55 9.81 -33.41
N THR A 149 -8.00 11.03 -33.14
CA THR A 149 -7.17 12.24 -33.22
C THR A 149 -6.75 12.69 -31.82
N ARG A 150 -5.87 13.69 -31.74
CA ARG A 150 -5.32 14.20 -30.48
C ARG A 150 -6.38 14.84 -29.58
N ASP A 151 -7.35 15.54 -30.17
CA ASP A 151 -8.30 16.33 -29.40
C ASP A 151 -9.74 16.05 -29.86
N ILE A 152 -10.68 16.05 -28.92
CA ILE A 152 -12.11 16.11 -29.21
C ILE A 152 -12.81 17.08 -28.26
N TRP A 153 -13.70 17.91 -28.81
CA TRP A 153 -14.66 18.70 -28.06
C TRP A 153 -16.05 18.15 -28.33
N VAL A 154 -16.78 17.75 -27.28
CA VAL A 154 -18.11 17.16 -27.37
C VAL A 154 -19.11 18.04 -26.61
N ARG A 155 -20.28 18.27 -27.19
CA ARG A 155 -21.41 18.95 -26.55
C ARG A 155 -22.66 18.09 -26.60
N ARG A 156 -23.33 17.93 -25.46
CA ARG A 156 -24.64 17.28 -25.34
C ARG A 156 -25.64 18.28 -24.77
N SER A 157 -26.65 18.63 -25.56
CA SER A 157 -27.78 19.43 -25.06
C SER A 157 -28.77 18.53 -24.33
N PHE A 158 -29.40 19.04 -23.28
CA PHE A 158 -30.41 18.29 -22.52
C PHE A 158 -31.43 19.22 -21.85
N ASP A 159 -32.62 18.67 -21.67
CA ASP A 159 -33.72 19.28 -20.93
C ASP A 159 -34.00 18.43 -19.69
N LEU A 160 -34.26 19.09 -18.56
CA LEU A 160 -34.52 18.42 -17.28
C LEU A 160 -36.02 18.22 -17.04
N GLY A 161 -36.87 19.07 -17.62
CA GLY A 161 -38.33 19.03 -17.45
C GLY A 161 -38.84 19.44 -16.07
N GLU A 162 -37.98 19.49 -15.06
CA GLU A 162 -38.28 19.88 -13.68
C GLU A 162 -37.21 20.79 -13.08
N ASP A 163 -37.53 21.42 -11.93
CA ASP A 163 -36.57 22.18 -11.13
C ASP A 163 -35.78 21.22 -10.22
N VAL A 164 -34.46 21.15 -10.44
CA VAL A 164 -33.52 20.30 -9.70
C VAL A 164 -32.69 21.06 -8.67
N SER A 165 -32.99 22.34 -8.42
CA SER A 165 -32.20 23.23 -7.54
C SER A 165 -32.05 22.73 -6.08
N LYS A 166 -32.92 21.81 -5.64
CA LYS A 166 -32.91 21.20 -4.30
C LYS A 166 -32.37 19.77 -4.28
N GLU A 167 -31.89 19.27 -5.42
CA GLU A 167 -31.36 17.93 -5.56
C GLU A 167 -29.84 17.93 -5.46
N THR A 168 -29.29 16.80 -5.03
CA THR A 168 -27.85 16.55 -5.11
C THR A 168 -27.59 15.77 -6.40
N LEU A 169 -26.88 16.39 -7.33
CA LEU A 169 -26.56 15.82 -8.62
C LEU A 169 -25.07 15.47 -8.72
N TYR A 170 -24.78 14.43 -9.47
CA TYR A 170 -23.44 13.95 -9.75
C TYR A 170 -23.21 13.88 -11.26
N LEU A 171 -22.06 14.34 -11.72
CA LEU A 171 -21.57 14.06 -13.05
C LEU A 171 -20.99 12.65 -13.06
N LYS A 172 -21.52 11.78 -13.93
CA LYS A 172 -20.96 10.47 -14.22
C LYS A 172 -20.21 10.55 -15.55
N PHE A 173 -18.91 10.26 -15.57
CA PHE A 173 -18.11 10.40 -16.79
C PHE A 173 -17.00 9.36 -16.89
N SER A 174 -16.56 9.10 -18.11
CA SER A 174 -15.45 8.22 -18.42
C SER A 174 -14.53 8.91 -19.40
N HIS A 175 -13.23 8.70 -19.28
CA HIS A 175 -12.24 9.28 -20.17
C HIS A 175 -11.01 8.40 -20.33
N ASP A 176 -10.28 8.65 -21.42
CA ASP A 176 -8.90 8.21 -21.61
C ASP A 176 -8.03 9.45 -21.77
N ASP A 177 -6.85 9.44 -21.15
CA ASP A 177 -5.96 10.58 -20.97
C ASP A 177 -6.58 11.75 -20.18
N ASN A 178 -6.59 13.00 -20.69
CA ASN A 178 -6.98 14.18 -19.91
C ASN A 178 -8.37 14.66 -20.32
N ILE A 179 -9.20 15.10 -19.36
CA ILE A 179 -10.53 15.63 -19.65
C ILE A 179 -10.88 16.85 -18.80
N GLU A 180 -11.59 17.80 -19.41
CA GLU A 180 -12.29 18.91 -18.75
C GLU A 180 -13.78 18.85 -19.14
N ILE A 181 -14.67 19.01 -18.16
CA ILE A 181 -16.13 18.95 -18.34
C ILE A 181 -16.79 20.16 -17.68
N TYR A 182 -17.65 20.79 -18.46
CA TYR A 182 -18.39 21.99 -18.11
C TYR A 182 -19.90 21.75 -18.25
N ILE A 183 -20.68 22.39 -17.39
CA ILE A 183 -22.13 22.47 -17.51
C ILE A 183 -22.52 23.93 -17.60
N ASN A 184 -23.23 24.30 -18.68
CA ASN A 184 -23.64 25.68 -18.95
C ASN A 184 -22.49 26.71 -18.85
N GLY A 185 -21.26 26.31 -19.20
CA GLY A 185 -20.07 27.16 -19.18
C GLY A 185 -19.30 27.21 -17.85
N MET A 186 -19.74 26.48 -16.82
CA MET A 186 -19.04 26.38 -15.54
C MET A 186 -18.36 25.02 -15.40
N GLU A 187 -17.10 25.02 -14.95
CA GLU A 187 -16.30 23.81 -14.78
C GLU A 187 -16.88 22.92 -13.67
N VAL A 188 -16.98 21.62 -13.93
CA VAL A 188 -17.49 20.62 -12.99
C VAL A 188 -16.43 19.59 -12.65
N ALA A 189 -15.68 19.13 -13.66
CA ALA A 189 -14.63 18.14 -13.49
C ALA A 189 -13.46 18.43 -14.42
N THR A 190 -12.26 18.33 -13.84
CA THR A 190 -10.99 18.34 -14.58
C THR A 190 -10.16 17.20 -14.02
N THR A 191 -9.73 16.28 -14.88
CA THR A 191 -8.84 15.18 -14.50
C THR A 191 -7.61 15.18 -15.40
N GLY A 192 -6.47 14.80 -14.80
CA GLY A 192 -5.23 14.59 -15.55
C GLY A 192 -5.23 13.25 -16.26
N ARG A 193 -4.12 12.98 -16.95
CA ARG A 193 -3.89 11.76 -17.73
C ARG A 193 -4.28 10.48 -16.96
N GLY A 194 -5.20 9.70 -17.52
CA GLY A 194 -5.51 8.34 -17.08
C GLY A 194 -6.73 7.75 -17.78
N LEU A 195 -6.82 6.43 -17.80
CA LEU A 195 -7.98 5.70 -18.29
C LEU A 195 -8.92 5.38 -17.13
N ASN A 196 -10.05 6.09 -17.05
CA ASN A 196 -11.03 5.90 -15.99
C ASN A 196 -12.43 5.72 -16.57
N TYR A 197 -13.15 4.76 -16.03
CA TYR A 197 -14.54 4.49 -16.39
C TYR A 197 -15.46 4.81 -15.21
N ASP A 198 -16.63 5.36 -15.53
CA ASP A 198 -17.73 5.60 -14.60
C ASP A 198 -17.36 6.42 -13.35
N LEU A 199 -16.45 7.39 -13.49
CA LEU A 199 -16.12 8.35 -12.44
C LEU A 199 -17.37 9.12 -12.02
N ILE A 200 -17.50 9.36 -10.72
CA ILE A 200 -18.61 10.10 -10.12
C ILE A 200 -18.04 11.34 -9.43
N LYS A 201 -18.51 12.53 -9.82
CA LYS A 201 -18.15 13.81 -9.20
C LYS A 201 -19.41 14.57 -8.81
N GLU A 202 -19.49 15.05 -7.58
CA GLU A 202 -20.62 15.90 -7.17
C GLU A 202 -20.61 17.20 -7.96
N ILE A 203 -21.75 17.59 -8.52
CA ILE A 203 -21.90 18.83 -9.27
C ILE A 203 -21.97 19.98 -8.26
N PRO A 204 -21.11 21.02 -8.37
CA PRO A 204 -21.13 22.15 -7.43
C PRO A 204 -22.52 22.82 -7.34
N ALA A 205 -22.88 23.32 -6.15
CA ALA A 205 -24.21 23.87 -5.91
C ALA A 205 -24.53 25.07 -6.82
N GLU A 206 -23.52 25.89 -7.13
CA GLU A 206 -23.60 27.00 -8.08
C GLU A 206 -23.89 26.53 -9.51
N VAL A 207 -23.38 25.36 -9.89
CA VAL A 207 -23.66 24.74 -11.19
C VAL A 207 -25.09 24.23 -11.24
N ILE A 208 -25.53 23.53 -10.19
CA ILE A 208 -26.92 23.07 -10.06
C ILE A 208 -27.89 24.26 -10.11
N ALA A 209 -27.57 25.38 -9.45
CA ALA A 209 -28.40 26.59 -9.46
C ALA A 209 -28.51 27.25 -10.85
N SER A 210 -27.59 26.97 -11.78
CA SER A 210 -27.67 27.46 -13.16
C SER A 210 -28.51 26.60 -14.10
N LEU A 211 -28.87 25.38 -13.67
CA LEU A 211 -29.64 24.46 -14.49
C LEU A 211 -31.06 24.98 -14.68
N LYS A 212 -31.52 24.90 -15.91
CA LYS A 212 -32.86 25.36 -16.33
C LYS A 212 -33.74 24.15 -16.66
N PRO A 213 -35.08 24.27 -16.65
CA PRO A 213 -35.93 23.19 -17.14
C PRO A 213 -35.60 22.75 -18.57
N THR A 214 -35.14 23.68 -19.42
CA THR A 214 -34.73 23.40 -20.80
C THR A 214 -33.50 24.20 -21.23
N GLY A 215 -32.81 23.72 -22.27
CA GLY A 215 -31.73 24.44 -22.94
C GLY A 215 -30.39 24.40 -22.20
N ASN A 216 -30.09 23.32 -21.49
CA ASN A 216 -28.79 23.11 -20.85
C ASN A 216 -27.82 22.41 -21.80
N VAL A 217 -26.53 22.51 -21.49
CA VAL A 217 -25.47 21.80 -22.21
C VAL A 217 -24.43 21.24 -21.25
N ILE A 218 -23.98 20.01 -21.51
CA ILE A 218 -22.71 19.48 -21.01
C ILE A 218 -21.71 19.60 -22.15
N ALA A 219 -20.55 20.18 -21.88
CA ALA A 219 -19.47 20.37 -22.83
C ALA A 219 -18.19 19.75 -22.27
N ALA A 220 -17.49 18.93 -23.05
CA ALA A 220 -16.26 18.28 -22.65
C ALA A 220 -15.15 18.47 -23.68
N HIS A 221 -13.90 18.65 -23.23
CA HIS A 221 -12.71 18.50 -24.06
C HIS A 221 -11.89 17.34 -23.51
N CYS A 222 -11.52 16.41 -24.39
CA CYS A 222 -10.66 15.29 -24.07
C CYS A 222 -9.40 15.36 -24.95
N LEU A 223 -8.24 15.23 -24.32
CA LEU A 223 -6.93 15.23 -24.96
C LEU A 223 -6.34 13.83 -24.90
N ASN A 224 -6.13 13.21 -26.05
CA ASN A 224 -5.47 11.94 -26.30
C ASN A 224 -4.01 12.18 -26.74
N ASP A 225 -3.04 11.93 -25.87
CA ASP A 225 -1.63 12.31 -26.10
C ASP A 225 -0.66 11.13 -26.27
N VAL A 226 -1.06 9.92 -25.92
CA VAL A 226 -0.23 8.69 -26.04
C VAL A 226 -0.88 7.58 -26.88
N GLY A 227 -2.11 7.80 -27.37
CA GLY A 227 -2.91 6.80 -28.08
C GLY A 227 -3.89 6.08 -27.15
N GLY A 228 -4.97 5.52 -27.70
CA GLY A 228 -6.19 5.31 -26.93
C GLY A 228 -7.14 6.50 -27.14
N GLY A 229 -8.22 6.64 -26.39
CA GLY A 229 -9.15 7.76 -26.54
C GLY A 229 -10.57 7.33 -26.19
N TYR A 230 -11.13 7.93 -25.15
CA TYR A 230 -12.50 7.68 -24.72
C TYR A 230 -13.09 8.95 -24.10
N VAL A 231 -14.35 9.25 -24.39
CA VAL A 231 -15.15 10.21 -23.63
C VAL A 231 -16.62 9.81 -23.64
N ASP A 232 -17.20 9.75 -22.44
CA ASP A 232 -18.63 9.55 -22.22
C ASP A 232 -19.05 10.26 -20.93
N PHE A 233 -20.28 10.76 -20.87
CA PHE A 233 -20.76 11.49 -19.70
C PHE A 233 -22.30 11.57 -19.61
N GLY A 234 -22.77 11.71 -18.38
CA GLY A 234 -24.18 11.80 -17.99
C GLY A 234 -24.33 12.46 -16.61
N ILE A 235 -25.56 12.65 -16.18
CA ILE A 235 -25.91 13.25 -14.87
C ILE A 235 -26.72 12.24 -14.08
N MET A 236 -26.36 12.07 -12.82
CA MET A 236 -27.03 11.21 -11.87
C MET A 236 -27.62 12.04 -10.73
N LYS A 237 -28.76 11.62 -10.20
CA LYS A 237 -29.40 12.19 -9.01
C LYS A 237 -29.19 11.26 -7.83
N LYS A 238 -28.76 11.82 -6.69
CA LYS A 238 -28.71 11.08 -5.43
C LYS A 238 -30.12 10.70 -4.99
N VAL A 239 -30.34 9.42 -4.74
CA VAL A 239 -31.55 8.94 -4.08
C VAL A 239 -31.43 9.27 -2.60
N LYS A 240 -32.36 10.06 -2.07
CA LYS A 240 -32.46 10.29 -0.63
C LYS A 240 -33.00 9.02 0.01
N ARG A 241 -32.19 8.39 0.86
CA ARG A 241 -32.59 7.22 1.63
C ARG A 241 -32.49 7.51 3.13
N GLY A 242 -33.27 6.77 3.93
CA GLY A 242 -33.22 6.83 5.39
C GLY A 242 -32.34 5.73 6.01
N ASP A 243 -31.60 5.01 5.17
CA ASP A 243 -30.80 3.82 5.51
C ASP A 243 -29.30 4.01 5.21
N THR A 244 -28.86 5.27 5.11
CA THR A 244 -27.47 5.72 4.92
C THR A 244 -27.01 6.62 6.06
N PHE A 245 -25.72 6.58 6.42
CA PHE A 245 -25.13 7.46 7.42
C PHE A 245 -24.84 8.86 6.85
N GLU A 246 -25.89 9.68 6.76
CA GLU A 246 -25.80 11.02 6.17
C GLU A 246 -24.97 12.01 7.01
N ALA A 247 -25.00 11.90 8.35
CA ALA A 247 -24.14 12.74 9.18
C ALA A 247 -22.73 12.17 9.25
N VAL A 248 -21.73 13.03 9.09
CA VAL A 248 -20.31 12.66 9.05
C VAL A 248 -19.64 13.10 10.35
N ALA A 249 -18.83 12.23 10.94
CA ALA A 249 -18.02 12.56 12.10
C ALA A 249 -16.89 13.53 11.70
N GLU A 250 -16.58 14.51 12.55
CA GLU A 250 -15.48 15.44 12.30
C GLU A 250 -14.16 14.77 12.68
N GLN A 251 -13.29 14.49 11.71
CA GLN A 251 -11.95 13.97 11.99
C GLN A 251 -11.08 15.08 12.60
N LEU A 252 -10.61 14.86 13.84
CA LEU A 252 -9.76 15.78 14.58
C LEU A 252 -8.27 15.53 14.33
N SER A 253 -7.87 14.26 14.16
CA SER A 253 -6.48 13.89 13.90
C SER A 253 -6.36 12.56 13.17
N ALA A 254 -5.25 12.38 12.45
CA ALA A 254 -4.80 11.14 11.86
C ALA A 254 -3.27 11.06 12.00
N GLN A 255 -2.73 9.93 12.45
CA GLN A 255 -1.28 9.73 12.56
C GLN A 255 -0.89 8.27 12.30
N VAL A 256 0.25 8.11 11.64
CA VAL A 256 0.82 6.80 11.29
C VAL A 256 2.04 6.56 12.17
N LEU A 257 1.99 5.48 12.96
CA LEU A 257 3.12 4.90 13.65
C LEU A 257 3.51 3.57 12.97
N PRO A 258 4.70 3.01 13.28
CA PRO A 258 5.22 1.84 12.57
C PRO A 258 4.21 0.70 12.47
N THR A 259 3.59 0.30 13.58
CA THR A 259 2.61 -0.81 13.65
C THR A 259 1.15 -0.35 13.73
N GLN A 260 0.91 0.93 14.04
CA GLN A 260 -0.44 1.44 14.34
C GLN A 260 -0.81 2.69 13.54
N THR A 261 -2.07 2.83 13.15
CA THR A 261 -2.64 4.08 12.62
C THR A 261 -3.76 4.55 13.54
N PHE A 262 -3.64 5.77 14.06
CA PHE A 262 -4.61 6.35 14.99
C PHE A 262 -5.42 7.45 14.29
N TYR A 263 -6.72 7.42 14.51
CA TYR A 263 -7.65 8.49 14.16
C TYR A 263 -8.44 8.91 15.39
N THR A 264 -8.79 10.20 15.46
CA THR A 264 -9.72 10.72 16.48
C THR A 264 -10.81 11.52 15.79
N PHE A 265 -12.05 11.34 16.22
CA PHE A 265 -13.23 11.99 15.67
C PHE A 265 -14.09 12.63 16.76
N ARG A 266 -14.75 13.74 16.42
CA ARG A 266 -15.86 14.32 17.17
C ARG A 266 -17.19 13.85 16.58
N CYS A 267 -18.03 13.25 17.41
CA CYS A 267 -19.31 12.65 17.04
C CYS A 267 -20.43 13.19 17.93
N GLY A 268 -20.86 14.44 17.69
CA GLY A 268 -21.79 15.11 18.62
C GLY A 268 -21.12 15.37 19.97
N PRO A 269 -21.66 14.91 21.11
CA PRO A 269 -21.10 15.16 22.44
C PRO A 269 -20.00 14.17 22.86
N VAL A 270 -19.53 13.28 21.98
CA VAL A 270 -18.46 12.31 22.30
C VAL A 270 -17.26 12.44 21.35
N ASP A 271 -16.08 12.08 21.87
CA ASP A 271 -14.88 11.81 21.05
C ASP A 271 -14.77 10.29 20.84
N LEU A 272 -14.43 9.86 19.63
CA LEU A 272 -14.15 8.48 19.23
C LEU A 272 -12.71 8.38 18.73
N ASP A 273 -11.88 7.51 19.31
CA ASP A 273 -10.64 7.09 18.66
C ASP A 273 -10.82 5.75 17.96
N VAL A 274 -10.18 5.64 16.80
CA VAL A 274 -10.14 4.44 15.97
C VAL A 274 -8.68 4.09 15.70
N ILE A 275 -8.28 2.87 16.04
CA ILE A 275 -6.88 2.43 15.97
C ILE A 275 -6.81 1.16 15.11
N PHE A 276 -6.06 1.24 14.03
CA PHE A 276 -5.70 0.08 13.22
C PHE A 276 -4.34 -0.42 13.66
N THR A 277 -4.26 -1.68 14.09
CA THR A 277 -2.99 -2.30 14.52
C THR A 277 -2.68 -3.49 13.62
N ALA A 278 -1.53 -3.43 12.94
CA ALA A 278 -0.91 -4.60 12.32
C ALA A 278 0.27 -5.00 13.22
N PRO A 279 0.24 -6.15 13.90
CA PRO A 279 1.31 -6.57 14.78
C PRO A 279 2.50 -7.12 13.96
N ALA A 280 3.08 -6.28 13.10
CA ALA A 280 4.17 -6.61 12.19
C ALA A 280 5.53 -6.67 12.93
N LEU A 281 5.59 -7.40 14.04
CA LEU A 281 6.73 -7.48 14.95
C LEU A 281 7.72 -8.54 14.47
N MET A 282 8.88 -8.12 13.96
CA MET A 282 9.86 -9.02 13.34
C MET A 282 10.63 -9.94 14.31
N ASP A 283 10.52 -9.70 15.61
CA ASP A 283 11.09 -10.56 16.66
C ASP A 283 10.27 -11.84 16.88
N ASP A 284 9.06 -11.93 16.34
CA ASP A 284 8.16 -13.08 16.45
C ASP A 284 7.49 -13.39 15.09
N LEU A 285 8.00 -14.41 14.40
CA LEU A 285 7.54 -14.77 13.05
C LEU A 285 6.08 -15.29 13.02
N ASN A 286 5.56 -15.84 14.11
CA ASN A 286 4.15 -16.26 14.17
C ASN A 286 3.23 -15.04 14.22
N ILE A 287 3.63 -14.02 14.98
CA ILE A 287 2.89 -12.77 15.08
C ILE A 287 3.03 -11.95 13.78
N LEU A 288 4.25 -11.83 13.25
CA LEU A 288 4.51 -11.18 11.95
C LEU A 288 3.67 -11.76 10.81
N SER A 289 3.48 -13.08 10.78
CA SER A 289 2.71 -13.76 9.73
C SER A 289 1.24 -13.95 10.06
N SER A 290 0.74 -13.36 11.16
CA SER A 290 -0.64 -13.53 11.59
C SER A 290 -1.62 -13.12 10.48
N PRO A 291 -2.70 -13.90 10.26
CA PRO A 291 -3.62 -13.68 9.15
C PRO A 291 -4.66 -12.58 9.43
N PHE A 292 -4.42 -11.72 10.43
CA PHE A 292 -5.38 -10.71 10.86
C PHE A 292 -4.72 -9.46 11.43
N ASN A 293 -5.45 -8.35 11.34
CA ASN A 293 -5.17 -7.08 12.00
C ASN A 293 -6.30 -6.74 12.98
N TYR A 294 -6.05 -5.81 13.90
CA TYR A 294 -7.08 -5.30 14.81
C TYR A 294 -7.62 -3.95 14.35
N LEU A 295 -8.93 -3.77 14.52
CA LEU A 295 -9.59 -2.48 14.53
C LEU A 295 -10.13 -2.24 15.94
N THR A 296 -9.55 -1.27 16.64
CA THR A 296 -9.92 -0.89 18.01
C THR A 296 -10.71 0.42 17.98
N TYR A 297 -11.75 0.52 18.82
CA TYR A 297 -12.50 1.76 19.02
C TYR A 297 -12.64 2.08 20.51
N GLN A 298 -12.50 3.34 20.87
CA GLN A 298 -12.65 3.83 22.24
C GLN A 298 -13.35 5.19 22.25
N VAL A 299 -14.37 5.34 23.10
CA VAL A 299 -15.26 6.51 23.13
C VAL A 299 -15.29 7.12 24.52
N ARG A 300 -15.32 8.45 24.61
CA ARG A 300 -15.58 9.20 25.84
C ARG A 300 -16.53 10.38 25.59
N SER A 301 -17.29 10.75 26.61
CA SER A 301 -18.05 12.01 26.65
C SER A 301 -17.11 13.22 26.71
N THR A 302 -17.55 14.31 26.09
CA THR A 302 -16.83 15.59 26.05
C THR A 302 -17.58 16.73 26.75
N ASP A 303 -18.83 16.53 27.15
CA ASP A 303 -19.69 17.54 27.77
C ASP A 303 -19.98 17.27 29.26
N GLY A 304 -19.45 16.17 29.80
CA GLY A 304 -19.64 15.76 31.19
C GLY A 304 -20.96 15.00 31.46
N ALA A 305 -21.82 14.85 30.46
CA ALA A 305 -23.00 13.98 30.52
C ALA A 305 -22.65 12.54 30.13
N SER A 306 -23.58 11.62 30.40
CA SER A 306 -23.45 10.23 29.96
C SER A 306 -24.37 9.95 28.77
N HIS A 307 -23.80 9.43 27.69
CA HIS A 307 -24.48 9.21 26.41
C HIS A 307 -24.70 7.73 26.14
N ASP A 308 -25.82 7.40 25.51
CA ASP A 308 -26.06 6.07 24.96
C ASP A 308 -25.28 5.92 23.64
N VAL A 309 -24.33 4.97 23.58
CA VAL A 309 -23.40 4.83 22.45
C VAL A 309 -23.37 3.42 21.90
N GLN A 310 -23.48 3.31 20.57
CA GLN A 310 -23.28 2.06 19.83
C GLN A 310 -22.33 2.24 18.65
N ILE A 311 -21.57 1.20 18.34
CA ILE A 311 -20.62 1.15 17.22
C ILE A 311 -21.13 0.18 16.16
N TYR A 312 -20.93 0.54 14.90
CA TYR A 312 -21.21 -0.26 13.71
C TYR A 312 -19.96 -0.32 12.83
N VAL A 313 -19.60 -1.51 12.35
CA VAL A 313 -18.56 -1.73 11.35
C VAL A 313 -19.07 -2.72 10.32
N GLU A 314 -18.84 -2.47 9.04
CA GLU A 314 -19.14 -3.43 7.97
C GLU A 314 -18.00 -3.57 6.97
N ALA A 315 -17.99 -4.71 6.28
CA ALA A 315 -17.17 -5.00 5.11
C ALA A 315 -18.03 -5.61 3.99
N THR A 316 -17.55 -5.59 2.75
CA THR A 316 -18.20 -6.25 1.60
C THR A 316 -17.37 -7.43 1.07
N PRO A 317 -17.96 -8.33 0.27
CA PRO A 317 -17.25 -9.42 -0.39
C PRO A 317 -16.14 -8.99 -1.36
N GLN A 318 -16.03 -7.70 -1.67
CA GLN A 318 -14.94 -7.16 -2.51
C GLN A 318 -13.55 -7.45 -1.92
N TRP A 319 -13.46 -7.70 -0.61
CA TRP A 319 -12.25 -8.16 0.05
C TRP A 319 -11.77 -9.55 -0.38
N ALA A 320 -12.62 -10.35 -1.02
CA ALA A 320 -12.33 -11.75 -1.35
C ALA A 320 -12.49 -12.07 -2.84
N VAL A 321 -12.48 -11.04 -3.71
CA VAL A 321 -12.59 -11.19 -5.16
C VAL A 321 -11.60 -10.30 -5.88
N ASP A 322 -11.23 -10.72 -7.10
CA ASP A 322 -10.51 -9.88 -8.05
C ASP A 322 -11.48 -9.01 -8.86
N LYS A 323 -12.67 -9.53 -9.19
CA LYS A 323 -13.71 -8.83 -9.94
C LYS A 323 -15.09 -9.00 -9.31
N VAL A 324 -15.93 -7.98 -9.42
CA VAL A 324 -17.26 -7.93 -8.79
C VAL A 324 -18.28 -8.88 -9.44
N GLU A 325 -17.99 -9.41 -10.62
CA GLU A 325 -18.81 -10.43 -11.30
C GLU A 325 -18.61 -11.83 -10.69
N GLN A 326 -17.54 -12.05 -9.92
CA GLN A 326 -17.23 -13.37 -9.37
C GLN A 326 -18.27 -13.75 -8.31
N PRO A 327 -18.93 -14.92 -8.43
CA PRO A 327 -19.87 -15.37 -7.43
C PRO A 327 -19.19 -15.61 -6.09
N VAL A 328 -19.86 -15.26 -4.99
CA VAL A 328 -19.36 -15.41 -3.62
C VAL A 328 -20.26 -16.27 -2.76
N THR A 329 -19.69 -16.83 -1.71
CA THR A 329 -20.39 -17.59 -0.66
C THR A 329 -20.25 -16.89 0.68
N PHE A 330 -21.16 -17.23 1.61
CA PHE A 330 -21.24 -16.61 2.93
C PHE A 330 -21.40 -17.66 4.01
N GLU A 331 -20.74 -17.44 5.14
CA GLU A 331 -20.88 -18.27 6.32
C GLU A 331 -20.80 -17.40 7.58
N ARG A 332 -21.78 -17.53 8.46
CA ARG A 332 -21.75 -16.99 9.82
C ARG A 332 -21.56 -18.14 10.78
N GLY A 333 -20.64 -18.01 11.72
CA GLY A 333 -20.40 -19.06 12.70
C GLY A 333 -19.84 -18.53 14.02
N SER A 334 -19.62 -19.47 14.93
CA SER A 334 -19.02 -19.22 16.23
C SER A 334 -18.19 -20.43 16.64
N LYS A 335 -17.02 -20.19 17.23
CA LYS A 335 -16.15 -21.24 17.79
C LYS A 335 -15.43 -20.69 19.01
N LYS A 336 -15.58 -21.37 20.16
CA LYS A 336 -14.89 -21.06 21.43
C LYS A 336 -15.02 -19.58 21.88
N GLY A 337 -16.21 -19.00 21.74
CA GLY A 337 -16.45 -17.61 22.15
C GLY A 337 -15.96 -16.56 21.16
N ILE A 338 -15.54 -16.95 19.95
CA ILE A 338 -15.29 -16.04 18.83
C ILE A 338 -16.40 -16.23 17.80
N GLY A 339 -17.17 -15.17 17.57
CA GLY A 339 -18.12 -15.08 16.48
C GLY A 339 -17.41 -14.59 15.21
N TYR A 340 -17.81 -15.11 14.05
CA TYR A 340 -17.24 -14.68 12.77
C TYR A 340 -18.27 -14.59 11.65
N LEU A 341 -17.96 -13.71 10.70
CA LEU A 341 -18.59 -13.61 9.38
C LEU A 341 -17.52 -13.88 8.34
N LYS A 342 -17.82 -14.73 7.37
CA LYS A 342 -16.88 -15.23 6.36
C LYS A 342 -17.46 -15.09 4.97
N THR A 343 -16.65 -14.68 4.00
CA THR A 343 -17.00 -14.69 2.58
C THR A 343 -15.79 -15.00 1.71
N GLY A 344 -16.03 -15.56 0.52
CA GLY A 344 -15.02 -15.92 -0.46
C GLY A 344 -15.67 -16.30 -1.79
N THR A 345 -14.89 -16.34 -2.88
CA THR A 345 -15.41 -16.80 -4.17
C THR A 345 -16.00 -18.20 -4.05
N ALA A 346 -17.04 -18.50 -4.84
CA ALA A 346 -17.60 -19.84 -4.92
C ALA A 346 -16.66 -20.83 -5.64
N GLU A 347 -15.86 -20.31 -6.59
CA GLU A 347 -14.97 -21.13 -7.43
C GLU A 347 -13.74 -21.64 -6.67
N GLN A 348 -13.15 -20.81 -5.80
CA GLN A 348 -11.94 -21.14 -5.03
C GLN A 348 -10.80 -21.68 -5.94
N ALA A 349 -10.48 -20.95 -7.01
CA ALA A 349 -9.38 -21.28 -7.92
C ALA A 349 -8.01 -20.99 -7.26
N VAL A 350 -7.66 -21.80 -6.26
CA VAL A 350 -6.45 -21.63 -5.42
C VAL A 350 -5.20 -21.55 -6.28
N LEU A 351 -4.47 -20.43 -6.17
CA LEU A 351 -3.25 -20.11 -6.93
C LEU A 351 -3.48 -20.12 -8.47
N GLY A 352 -4.71 -19.91 -8.93
CA GLY A 352 -5.08 -19.94 -10.34
C GLY A 352 -4.69 -18.69 -11.12
N LYS A 353 -4.68 -17.52 -10.47
CA LYS A 353 -4.28 -16.23 -11.06
C LYS A 353 -2.88 -15.83 -10.61
N LYS A 354 -2.18 -15.09 -11.48
CA LYS A 354 -0.83 -14.57 -11.23
C LYS A 354 -0.61 -13.26 -11.97
N GLY A 355 0.28 -12.42 -11.47
CA GLY A 355 0.62 -11.14 -12.09
C GLY A 355 0.29 -9.95 -11.20
N ASP A 356 0.30 -8.78 -11.82
CA ASP A 356 0.08 -7.52 -11.13
C ASP A 356 -1.32 -6.93 -11.33
N ASP A 357 -1.68 -5.93 -10.53
CA ASP A 357 -3.02 -5.34 -10.46
C ASP A 357 -4.15 -6.35 -10.16
N LEU A 358 -3.79 -7.47 -9.53
CA LEU A 358 -4.69 -8.53 -9.10
C LEU A 358 -4.94 -8.46 -7.59
N ARG A 359 -6.18 -8.77 -7.19
CA ARG A 359 -6.52 -9.09 -5.80
C ARG A 359 -6.71 -10.60 -5.67
N ILE A 360 -6.67 -11.10 -4.44
CA ILE A 360 -6.91 -12.51 -4.17
C ILE A 360 -8.37 -12.87 -4.44
N ASP A 361 -8.59 -14.01 -5.10
CA ASP A 361 -9.91 -14.55 -5.42
C ASP A 361 -10.06 -16.03 -5.04
N TRP A 362 -9.24 -16.50 -4.11
CA TRP A 362 -9.36 -17.79 -3.43
C TRP A 362 -9.14 -17.63 -1.94
N GLY A 363 -9.63 -18.58 -1.15
CA GLY A 363 -9.67 -18.40 0.30
C GLY A 363 -10.82 -17.51 0.73
N TYR A 364 -10.71 -16.97 1.95
CA TYR A 364 -11.83 -16.36 2.64
C TYR A 364 -11.43 -15.15 3.47
N PHE A 365 -12.19 -14.07 3.32
CA PHE A 365 -12.17 -12.90 4.19
C PHE A 365 -13.04 -13.13 5.43
N TYR A 366 -12.61 -12.58 6.57
CA TYR A 366 -13.29 -12.69 7.85
C TYR A 366 -13.39 -11.34 8.58
N LEU A 367 -14.56 -11.11 9.18
CA LEU A 367 -14.70 -10.26 10.37
C LEU A 367 -14.93 -11.18 11.57
N ALA A 368 -14.10 -11.06 12.60
CA ALA A 368 -14.20 -11.87 13.81
C ALA A 368 -14.13 -11.00 15.07
N ALA A 369 -14.87 -11.36 16.11
CA ALA A 369 -14.86 -10.67 17.39
C ALA A 369 -15.21 -11.62 18.53
N ALA A 370 -14.81 -11.28 19.75
CA ALA A 370 -15.27 -11.96 20.95
C ALA A 370 -16.80 -11.85 21.09
N GLU A 371 -17.44 -12.96 21.42
CA GLU A 371 -18.87 -12.99 21.71
C GLU A 371 -19.15 -12.35 23.06
N SER A 372 -20.17 -11.48 23.08
CA SER A 372 -20.67 -10.87 24.30
C SER A 372 -22.13 -10.46 24.12
N ASP A 373 -22.84 -10.21 25.21
CA ASP A 373 -24.21 -9.69 25.16
C ASP A 373 -24.30 -8.26 24.56
N ARG A 374 -23.15 -7.60 24.32
CA ARG A 374 -23.07 -6.29 23.68
C ARG A 374 -22.86 -6.36 22.18
N THR A 375 -22.34 -7.49 21.67
CA THR A 375 -21.88 -7.60 20.28
C THR A 375 -22.85 -8.41 19.43
N ALA A 376 -23.04 -7.99 18.17
CA ALA A 376 -23.83 -8.73 17.20
C ALA A 376 -23.15 -8.76 15.82
N LEU A 377 -23.27 -9.90 15.14
CA LEU A 377 -22.74 -10.14 13.80
C LEU A 377 -23.90 -10.55 12.88
N LYS A 378 -24.01 -9.92 11.72
CA LYS A 378 -25.07 -10.21 10.74
C LYS A 378 -24.56 -10.07 9.31
N MET A 379 -25.08 -10.92 8.43
CA MET A 379 -24.98 -10.72 6.98
C MET A 379 -26.35 -10.31 6.46
N ASN A 380 -26.43 -9.24 5.69
CA ASN A 380 -27.68 -8.75 5.13
C ASN A 380 -27.44 -7.95 3.85
N ALA A 381 -28.51 -7.57 3.15
CA ALA A 381 -28.40 -6.67 2.01
C ALA A 381 -27.82 -5.32 2.45
N TYR A 382 -27.12 -4.66 1.52
CA TYR A 382 -26.24 -3.52 1.79
C TYR A 382 -26.83 -2.45 2.69
N TYR A 383 -28.06 -2.01 2.45
CA TYR A 383 -28.70 -0.95 3.22
C TYR A 383 -29.45 -1.43 4.48
N ASP A 384 -29.84 -2.71 4.53
CA ASP A 384 -30.75 -3.22 5.55
C ASP A 384 -30.11 -3.25 6.95
N SER A 385 -28.84 -3.66 7.05
CA SER A 385 -28.08 -3.65 8.32
C SER A 385 -27.89 -2.23 8.87
N LYS A 386 -27.64 -1.26 7.99
CA LYS A 386 -27.48 0.15 8.38
C LYS A 386 -28.79 0.72 8.90
N LYS A 387 -29.89 0.48 8.20
CA LYS A 387 -31.22 0.87 8.64
C LYS A 387 -31.53 0.35 10.05
N GLU A 388 -31.34 -0.95 10.25
CA GLU A 388 -31.59 -1.63 11.51
C GLU A 388 -30.75 -1.03 12.66
N PHE A 389 -29.46 -0.81 12.42
CA PHE A 389 -28.56 -0.18 13.38
C PHE A 389 -28.96 1.27 13.69
N MET A 390 -29.35 2.07 12.70
CA MET A 390 -29.77 3.45 12.94
C MET A 390 -31.06 3.53 13.77
N GLU A 391 -32.01 2.62 13.52
CA GLU A 391 -33.27 2.54 14.25
C GLU A 391 -33.08 2.05 15.69
N THR A 392 -32.27 1.01 15.90
CA THR A 392 -32.25 0.27 17.18
C THR A 392 -30.92 0.30 17.93
N GLY A 393 -29.81 0.67 17.28
CA GLY A 393 -28.46 0.59 17.81
C GLY A 393 -27.85 -0.82 17.82
N THR A 394 -28.58 -1.85 17.37
CA THR A 394 -28.12 -3.25 17.36
C THR A 394 -28.50 -3.92 16.04
N LEU A 395 -28.02 -5.15 15.84
CA LEU A 395 -28.48 -6.07 14.80
C LEU A 395 -29.24 -7.23 15.44
N SER A 396 -30.36 -7.64 14.85
CA SER A 396 -31.16 -8.77 15.33
C SER A 396 -30.46 -10.11 15.09
N ALA A 397 -30.88 -11.11 15.85
CA ALA A 397 -30.29 -12.45 15.79
C ALA A 397 -30.74 -13.28 14.58
N ASP A 398 -31.75 -12.83 13.82
CA ASP A 398 -32.29 -13.57 12.68
C ASP A 398 -31.30 -13.68 11.50
N GLY A 399 -31.58 -14.61 10.59
CA GLY A 399 -30.84 -14.72 9.33
C GLY A 399 -31.18 -13.56 8.42
N GLY A 400 -30.18 -12.75 8.05
CA GLY A 400 -30.37 -11.73 7.03
C GLY A 400 -30.33 -12.30 5.61
N ARG A 401 -30.59 -11.44 4.63
CA ARG A 401 -30.64 -11.78 3.22
C ARG A 401 -29.24 -11.71 2.60
N THR A 402 -28.80 -12.79 1.98
CA THR A 402 -27.51 -12.88 1.27
C THR A 402 -27.71 -13.17 -0.21
N SER A 403 -26.89 -12.56 -1.06
CA SER A 403 -26.81 -12.84 -2.50
C SER A 403 -25.39 -13.23 -2.87
N GLY A 404 -25.24 -14.37 -3.55
CA GLY A 404 -23.95 -14.78 -4.11
C GLY A 404 -23.53 -13.99 -5.36
N ASP A 405 -24.38 -13.08 -5.83
CA ASP A 405 -24.15 -12.20 -6.98
C ASP A 405 -24.19 -10.74 -6.51
N MET A 406 -23.01 -10.12 -6.42
CA MET A 406 -22.82 -8.75 -5.94
C MET A 406 -23.47 -7.70 -6.86
N GLN A 407 -23.63 -8.01 -8.16
CA GLN A 407 -24.22 -7.08 -9.12
C GLN A 407 -25.74 -7.04 -9.02
N LYS A 408 -26.36 -8.13 -8.56
CA LYS A 408 -27.80 -8.16 -8.26
C LYS A 408 -28.11 -7.50 -6.92
N GLU A 409 -27.33 -7.84 -5.89
CA GLU A 409 -27.52 -7.31 -4.55
C GLU A 409 -26.22 -7.48 -3.75
N MET A 410 -25.64 -6.35 -3.33
CA MET A 410 -24.50 -6.38 -2.44
C MET A 410 -24.93 -6.85 -1.04
N THR A 411 -24.24 -7.85 -0.51
CA THR A 411 -24.38 -8.32 0.88
C THR A 411 -23.24 -7.74 1.71
N VAL A 412 -23.51 -7.30 2.94
CA VAL A 412 -22.49 -6.82 3.88
C VAL A 412 -22.25 -7.83 4.99
N LEU A 413 -21.02 -7.85 5.51
CA LEU A 413 -20.65 -8.49 6.76
C LEU A 413 -20.63 -7.40 7.82
N ALA A 414 -21.63 -7.36 8.71
CA ALA A 414 -21.84 -6.28 9.67
C ALA A 414 -21.61 -6.73 11.12
N PHE A 415 -20.93 -5.88 11.88
CA PHE A 415 -20.64 -6.01 13.30
C PHE A 415 -21.20 -4.80 14.06
N THR A 416 -21.73 -5.03 15.25
CA THR A 416 -22.08 -3.97 16.20
C THR A 416 -21.57 -4.26 17.60
N ASP A 417 -21.31 -3.19 18.37
CA ASP A 417 -21.05 -3.24 19.82
C ASP A 417 -21.85 -2.14 20.52
N ASN A 418 -22.72 -2.53 21.44
CA ASN A 418 -23.47 -1.62 22.29
C ASN A 418 -22.66 -1.27 23.55
N LEU A 419 -22.01 -0.10 23.54
CA LEU A 419 -21.21 0.39 24.67
C LEU A 419 -22.07 0.81 25.87
N GLY A 420 -23.38 0.99 25.65
CA GLY A 420 -24.32 1.50 26.65
C GLY A 420 -24.00 2.94 27.03
N LYS A 421 -24.01 3.22 28.34
CA LYS A 421 -23.82 4.57 28.88
C LYS A 421 -22.33 4.90 29.03
N VAL A 422 -21.82 5.75 28.14
CA VAL A 422 -20.43 6.23 28.12
C VAL A 422 -20.33 7.59 28.82
N GLY A 423 -19.42 7.71 29.78
CA GLY A 423 -19.09 8.94 30.51
C GLY A 423 -17.73 9.51 30.09
N ASP A 424 -17.06 10.21 31.00
CA ASP A 424 -15.74 10.83 30.77
C ASP A 424 -14.59 9.83 30.57
N LYS A 425 -14.74 8.61 31.11
CA LYS A 425 -13.78 7.52 30.93
C LYS A 425 -13.98 6.79 29.60
N LYS A 426 -12.86 6.57 28.89
CA LYS A 426 -12.86 5.82 27.63
C LYS A 426 -13.40 4.41 27.83
N THR A 427 -14.39 4.06 27.01
CA THR A 427 -15.01 2.73 26.92
C THR A 427 -14.95 2.27 25.46
N GLY A 428 -14.71 1.00 25.22
CA GLY A 428 -14.41 0.54 23.87
C GLY A 428 -14.41 -0.98 23.71
N GLY A 429 -13.93 -1.39 22.55
CA GLY A 429 -13.81 -2.78 22.11
C GLY A 429 -12.93 -2.87 20.86
N HIS A 430 -12.83 -4.07 20.31
CA HIS A 430 -12.05 -4.33 19.11
C HIS A 430 -12.68 -5.45 18.29
N LEU A 431 -12.28 -5.51 17.02
CA LEU A 431 -12.55 -6.63 16.13
C LEU A 431 -11.27 -7.02 15.37
N MET A 432 -11.23 -8.26 14.89
CA MET A 432 -10.18 -8.79 14.03
C MET A 432 -10.68 -8.84 12.59
N ILE A 433 -9.87 -8.28 11.68
CA ILE A 433 -10.08 -8.32 10.23
C ILE A 433 -9.03 -9.26 9.68
N GLY A 434 -9.44 -10.39 9.07
CA GLY A 434 -8.50 -11.43 8.67
C GLY A 434 -8.80 -12.10 7.35
N TYR A 435 -7.82 -12.85 6.85
CA TYR A 435 -7.92 -13.58 5.60
C TYR A 435 -7.21 -14.94 5.67
N ASP A 436 -7.90 -15.98 5.22
CA ASP A 436 -7.34 -17.32 5.06
C ASP A 436 -7.23 -17.65 3.57
N ASP A 437 -6.01 -17.61 3.04
CA ASP A 437 -5.68 -17.88 1.64
C ASP A 437 -5.57 -19.38 1.30
N LEU A 438 -5.76 -20.28 2.27
CA LEU A 438 -5.63 -21.75 2.14
C LEU A 438 -4.20 -22.20 1.80
N TYR A 439 -3.71 -21.85 0.62
CA TYR A 439 -2.34 -21.94 0.17
C TYR A 439 -1.87 -20.57 -0.33
N SER A 440 -0.65 -20.21 0.02
CA SER A 440 -0.14 -18.86 -0.18
C SER A 440 0.66 -18.70 -1.46
N ILE A 441 1.54 -19.66 -1.75
CA ILE A 441 2.52 -19.59 -2.84
C ILE A 441 2.69 -20.99 -3.43
N GLN A 442 2.82 -21.07 -4.76
CA GLN A 442 3.37 -22.27 -5.40
C GLN A 442 4.87 -22.09 -5.59
N TYR A 443 5.67 -22.86 -4.86
CA TYR A 443 7.13 -22.79 -4.88
C TYR A 443 7.69 -24.00 -5.63
N PHE A 444 8.21 -23.80 -6.83
CA PHE A 444 8.70 -24.84 -7.74
C PHE A 444 7.76 -26.05 -7.87
N ASN A 445 6.49 -25.76 -8.16
CA ASN A 445 5.36 -26.68 -8.29
C ASN A 445 4.89 -27.35 -6.99
N ASP A 446 5.35 -26.87 -5.83
CA ASP A 446 4.84 -27.27 -4.51
C ASP A 446 3.96 -26.18 -3.91
N ASN A 447 2.70 -26.47 -3.63
CA ASN A 447 1.81 -25.52 -2.98
C ASN A 447 2.17 -25.42 -1.49
N ARG A 448 2.57 -24.22 -1.04
CA ARG A 448 2.99 -23.94 0.32
C ARG A 448 1.93 -23.14 1.06
N MET A 449 1.73 -23.49 2.32
CA MET A 449 0.89 -22.73 3.24
C MET A 449 1.67 -21.55 3.84
N ALA A 450 0.95 -20.51 4.27
CA ALA A 450 1.51 -19.45 5.08
C ALA A 450 2.18 -19.99 6.35
N TYR A 451 3.23 -19.31 6.81
CA TYR A 451 3.98 -19.67 8.01
C TYR A 451 3.07 -19.86 9.24
N TRP A 452 2.10 -18.96 9.45
CA TRP A 452 1.17 -19.01 10.59
C TRP A 452 0.35 -20.30 10.66
N LYS A 453 0.10 -20.97 9.53
CA LYS A 453 -0.68 -22.23 9.50
C LYS A 453 0.08 -23.40 10.12
N GLN A 454 1.41 -23.29 10.28
CA GLN A 454 2.27 -24.34 10.82
C GLN A 454 2.02 -25.71 10.15
N GLU A 455 2.04 -25.73 8.81
CA GLU A 455 1.74 -26.91 7.99
C GLU A 455 0.33 -27.50 8.25
N GLY A 456 -0.65 -26.63 8.49
CA GLY A 456 -2.05 -27.01 8.71
C GLY A 456 -2.39 -27.38 10.15
N LYS A 457 -1.44 -27.29 11.10
CA LYS A 457 -1.69 -27.50 12.54
C LYS A 457 -2.50 -26.36 13.16
N VAL A 458 -2.45 -25.18 12.57
CA VAL A 458 -3.20 -23.99 12.99
C VAL A 458 -4.21 -23.63 11.90
N ASP A 459 -5.51 -23.65 12.25
CA ASP A 459 -6.58 -23.11 11.42
C ASP A 459 -6.85 -21.63 11.75
N ILE A 460 -7.59 -20.93 10.88
CA ILE A 460 -7.88 -19.50 11.07
C ILE A 460 -8.63 -19.21 12.37
N MET A 461 -9.47 -20.14 12.85
CA MET A 461 -10.22 -19.96 14.09
C MET A 461 -9.30 -20.04 15.32
N LYS A 462 -8.29 -20.91 15.28
CA LYS A 462 -7.25 -20.95 16.31
C LYS A 462 -6.41 -19.68 16.29
N ALA A 463 -6.10 -19.15 15.10
CA ALA A 463 -5.42 -17.87 14.97
C ALA A 463 -6.22 -16.73 15.61
N PHE A 464 -7.55 -16.65 15.38
CA PHE A 464 -8.41 -15.67 16.05
C PHE A 464 -8.54 -15.89 17.56
N GLU A 465 -8.61 -17.15 18.04
CA GLU A 465 -8.61 -17.47 19.48
C GLU A 465 -7.33 -16.94 20.15
N ASP A 466 -6.16 -17.16 19.53
CA ASP A 466 -4.90 -16.65 20.04
C ASP A 466 -4.78 -15.13 19.91
N GLY A 467 -5.27 -14.56 18.81
CA GLY A 467 -5.35 -13.12 18.60
C GLY A 467 -6.18 -12.43 19.68
N GLU A 468 -7.36 -12.93 19.99
CA GLU A 468 -8.19 -12.38 21.07
C GLU A 468 -7.49 -12.48 22.43
N ARG A 469 -6.93 -13.66 22.73
CA ARG A 469 -6.24 -13.91 24.00
C ARG A 469 -5.00 -13.01 24.19
N LEU A 470 -4.25 -12.76 23.12
CA LEU A 470 -3.00 -11.99 23.14
C LEU A 470 -3.23 -10.49 22.94
N TYR A 471 -4.45 -10.04 22.58
CA TYR A 471 -4.72 -8.66 22.22
C TYR A 471 -4.14 -7.60 23.19
N PRO A 472 -4.34 -7.69 24.53
CA PRO A 472 -3.77 -6.69 25.44
C PRO A 472 -2.24 -6.64 25.43
N GLU A 473 -1.60 -7.81 25.27
CA GLU A 473 -0.14 -7.92 25.18
C GLU A 473 0.37 -7.37 23.84
N LEU A 474 -0.29 -7.70 22.73
CA LEU A 474 0.09 -7.26 21.40
C LEU A 474 -0.06 -5.75 21.23
N MET A 475 -1.14 -5.15 21.74
CA MET A 475 -1.30 -3.69 21.71
C MET A 475 -0.20 -2.99 22.50
N LYS A 476 0.20 -3.55 23.65
CA LYS A 476 1.33 -3.04 24.43
C LYS A 476 2.66 -3.17 23.67
N ARG A 477 2.96 -4.36 23.12
CA ARG A 477 4.19 -4.60 22.35
C ARG A 477 4.28 -3.70 21.12
N CYS A 478 3.17 -3.47 20.43
CA CYS A 478 3.08 -2.55 19.29
C CYS A 478 3.42 -1.11 19.71
N GLY A 479 2.80 -0.60 20.78
CA GLY A 479 3.10 0.74 21.27
C GLY A 479 4.56 0.90 21.75
N GLU A 480 5.10 -0.10 22.44
CA GLU A 480 6.50 -0.11 22.88
C GLU A 480 7.47 -0.13 21.69
N PHE A 481 7.19 -0.94 20.67
CA PHE A 481 7.97 -0.99 19.44
C PHE A 481 7.87 0.32 18.66
N ASP A 482 6.66 0.88 18.49
CA ASP A 482 6.43 2.14 17.80
C ASP A 482 7.26 3.25 18.43
N LYS A 483 7.27 3.33 19.77
CA LYS A 483 8.09 4.28 20.51
C LYS A 483 9.58 4.06 20.29
N GLN A 484 10.04 2.82 20.42
CA GLN A 484 11.45 2.48 20.31
C GLN A 484 11.98 2.82 18.91
N MET A 485 11.27 2.39 17.87
CA MET A 485 11.66 2.62 16.49
C MET A 485 11.68 4.11 16.14
N MET A 486 10.66 4.88 16.55
CA MET A 486 10.63 6.32 16.33
C MET A 486 11.79 7.03 17.02
N THR A 487 12.13 6.60 18.25
CA THR A 487 13.28 7.13 19.00
C THR A 487 14.60 6.83 18.29
N ASP A 488 14.80 5.58 17.85
CA ASP A 488 16.03 5.14 17.20
C ASP A 488 16.21 5.82 15.83
N ALA A 489 15.15 5.94 15.04
CA ALA A 489 15.18 6.64 13.77
C ALA A 489 15.46 8.13 13.97
N ALA A 490 14.82 8.77 14.96
CA ALA A 490 15.07 10.18 15.27
C ALA A 490 16.52 10.42 15.71
N ALA A 491 17.10 9.50 16.50
CA ALA A 491 18.51 9.56 16.87
C ALA A 491 19.45 9.33 15.68
N ALA A 492 19.04 8.53 14.70
CA ALA A 492 19.84 8.21 13.52
C ALA A 492 19.85 9.33 12.46
N GLY A 493 18.72 10.00 12.24
CA GLY A 493 18.54 10.94 11.14
C GLY A 493 17.57 12.11 11.38
N GLY A 494 17.11 12.33 12.61
CA GLY A 494 16.21 13.43 12.97
C GLY A 494 14.72 13.10 12.84
N LYS A 495 13.86 14.03 13.27
CA LYS A 495 12.41 13.82 13.36
C LYS A 495 11.78 13.48 12.00
N SER A 496 12.06 14.29 10.96
CA SER A 496 11.49 14.07 9.62
C SER A 496 11.85 12.69 9.06
N TYR A 497 13.07 12.22 9.33
CA TYR A 497 13.47 10.86 8.95
C TYR A 497 12.69 9.78 9.72
N ALA A 498 12.48 9.94 11.02
CA ALA A 498 11.68 9.00 11.82
C ALA A 498 10.24 8.87 11.30
N GLU A 499 9.61 9.99 10.95
CA GLU A 499 8.25 10.02 10.40
C GLU A 499 8.15 9.30 9.03
N LEU A 500 9.19 9.43 8.18
CA LEU A 500 9.30 8.67 6.93
C LEU A 500 9.46 7.15 7.19
N CYS A 501 10.30 6.77 8.16
CA CYS A 501 10.47 5.37 8.53
C CYS A 501 9.15 4.75 9.05
N ALA A 502 8.35 5.49 9.82
CA ALA A 502 7.05 5.03 10.30
C ALA A 502 6.08 4.72 9.15
N LEU A 503 6.07 5.57 8.13
CA LEU A 503 5.25 5.35 6.93
C LEU A 503 5.71 4.12 6.13
N ALA A 504 7.02 3.89 6.03
CA ALA A 504 7.59 2.80 5.24
C ALA A 504 7.45 1.40 5.89
N TYR A 505 7.43 1.31 7.22
CA TYR A 505 7.58 0.05 7.96
C TYR A 505 6.59 -1.05 7.54
N ARG A 506 5.29 -0.84 7.75
CA ARG A 506 4.26 -1.84 7.39
C ARG A 506 4.16 -2.08 5.90
N GLN A 507 4.35 -1.05 5.08
CA GLN A 507 4.29 -1.19 3.62
C GLN A 507 5.37 -2.13 3.10
N ALA A 508 6.62 -1.97 3.57
CA ALA A 508 7.73 -2.83 3.16
C ALA A 508 7.46 -4.29 3.54
N ILE A 509 6.93 -4.55 4.74
CA ILE A 509 6.64 -5.91 5.23
C ILE A 509 5.49 -6.54 4.44
N ALA A 510 4.37 -5.84 4.32
CA ALA A 510 3.15 -6.34 3.68
C ALA A 510 3.31 -6.58 2.17
N ALA A 511 4.39 -6.11 1.55
CA ALA A 511 4.75 -6.47 0.19
C ALA A 511 5.31 -7.91 0.05
N HIS A 512 5.33 -8.71 1.12
CA HIS A 512 5.83 -10.08 1.12
C HIS A 512 4.86 -11.08 1.74
N LYS A 513 5.11 -12.37 1.44
CA LYS A 513 4.47 -13.50 2.08
C LYS A 513 5.52 -14.40 2.73
N LEU A 514 5.31 -14.75 4.00
CA LEU A 514 6.17 -15.67 4.75
C LEU A 514 5.64 -17.11 4.67
N ILE A 515 6.48 -18.03 4.20
CA ILE A 515 6.23 -19.47 4.11
C ILE A 515 7.50 -20.23 4.53
N THR A 516 7.42 -21.56 4.55
CA THR A 516 8.60 -22.44 4.59
C THR A 516 8.66 -23.34 3.36
N ASP A 517 9.85 -23.78 2.96
CA ASP A 517 10.02 -24.91 2.04
C ASP A 517 9.77 -26.26 2.74
N LYS A 518 9.95 -27.38 2.01
CA LYS A 518 9.72 -28.74 2.55
C LYS A 518 10.69 -29.13 3.66
N GLU A 519 11.87 -28.53 3.65
CA GLU A 519 12.96 -28.77 4.58
C GLU A 519 12.84 -27.87 5.82
N GLY A 520 11.89 -26.94 5.83
CA GLY A 520 11.63 -26.02 6.92
C GLY A 520 12.43 -24.71 6.86
N ASN A 521 13.15 -24.44 5.77
CA ASN A 521 13.83 -23.16 5.58
C ASN A 521 12.79 -22.06 5.34
N LEU A 522 13.06 -20.87 5.88
CA LEU A 522 12.21 -19.69 5.67
C LEU A 522 12.30 -19.25 4.21
N LEU A 523 11.14 -18.90 3.64
CA LEU A 523 11.04 -18.16 2.38
C LEU A 523 10.16 -16.94 2.64
N PHE A 524 10.66 -15.76 2.27
CA PHE A 524 9.97 -14.50 2.46
C PHE A 524 9.92 -13.77 1.13
N LEU A 525 8.85 -14.05 0.38
CA LEU A 525 8.77 -13.76 -1.05
C LEU A 525 7.99 -12.46 -1.27
N SER A 526 8.64 -11.48 -1.88
CA SER A 526 8.00 -10.24 -2.29
C SER A 526 7.10 -10.46 -3.51
N LYS A 527 6.04 -9.66 -3.60
CA LYS A 527 5.40 -9.33 -4.88
C LYS A 527 5.93 -7.97 -5.34
N GLU A 528 6.31 -7.87 -6.61
CA GLU A 528 6.62 -6.59 -7.22
C GLU A 528 5.33 -5.80 -7.50
N ASN A 529 4.76 -5.20 -6.46
CA ASN A 529 3.49 -4.47 -6.50
C ASN A 529 3.53 -3.29 -7.46
N PHE A 530 2.47 -3.14 -8.26
CA PHE A 530 2.26 -2.00 -9.17
C PHE A 530 3.45 -1.76 -10.12
N SER A 531 3.96 -2.86 -10.68
CA SER A 531 5.02 -3.00 -11.69
C SER A 531 4.66 -4.16 -12.65
N ASN A 532 5.42 -5.27 -12.65
CA ASN A 532 5.18 -6.45 -13.49
C ASN A 532 4.65 -7.68 -12.71
N GLY A 533 4.60 -7.62 -11.36
CA GLY A 533 4.10 -8.70 -10.51
C GLY A 533 5.03 -9.90 -10.36
N SER A 534 6.34 -9.74 -10.63
CA SER A 534 7.36 -10.75 -10.36
C SER A 534 7.42 -11.13 -8.88
N ILE A 535 7.83 -12.37 -8.60
CA ILE A 535 7.97 -12.91 -7.24
C ILE A 535 9.42 -13.24 -6.92
N GLY A 536 9.86 -12.84 -5.71
CA GLY A 536 11.24 -13.06 -5.27
C GLY A 536 12.26 -12.30 -6.11
N THR A 537 11.88 -11.11 -6.59
CA THR A 537 12.71 -10.23 -7.42
C THR A 537 13.93 -9.72 -6.63
N VAL A 538 15.14 -9.93 -7.15
CA VAL A 538 16.39 -9.63 -6.45
C VAL A 538 16.66 -8.14 -6.36
N ASP A 539 16.45 -7.38 -7.42
CA ASP A 539 16.65 -5.94 -7.45
C ASP A 539 15.55 -5.14 -6.70
N VAL A 540 14.45 -5.81 -6.31
CA VAL A 540 13.48 -5.32 -5.31
C VAL A 540 13.90 -5.68 -3.88
N THR A 541 14.51 -6.86 -3.71
CA THR A 541 15.04 -7.33 -2.42
C THR A 541 16.19 -6.44 -1.95
N TYR A 542 17.06 -6.02 -2.87
CA TYR A 542 18.22 -5.17 -2.59
C TYR A 542 17.88 -3.83 -1.90
N PRO A 543 17.01 -2.97 -2.45
CA PRO A 543 16.58 -1.76 -1.76
C PRO A 543 15.81 -2.07 -0.47
N SER A 544 15.09 -3.18 -0.38
CA SER A 544 14.29 -3.53 0.81
C SER A 544 15.12 -3.97 2.02
N ALA A 545 16.30 -4.54 1.76
CA ALA A 545 17.17 -5.19 2.73
C ALA A 545 17.49 -4.40 4.01
N PRO A 546 17.69 -3.06 4.01
CA PRO A 546 18.09 -2.34 5.21
C PRO A 546 17.15 -2.53 6.39
N LEU A 547 15.83 -2.54 6.15
CA LEU A 547 14.84 -2.78 7.20
C LEU A 547 15.06 -4.14 7.89
N PHE A 548 15.23 -5.20 7.09
CA PHE A 548 15.36 -6.55 7.61
C PHE A 548 16.71 -6.78 8.27
N LEU A 549 17.79 -6.18 7.78
CA LEU A 549 19.10 -6.21 8.45
C LEU A 549 19.08 -5.51 9.82
N VAL A 550 18.28 -4.45 9.97
CA VAL A 550 18.12 -3.74 11.25
C VAL A 550 17.41 -4.63 12.26
N TYR A 551 16.33 -5.32 11.89
CA TYR A 551 15.46 -6.00 12.86
C TYR A 551 15.56 -7.52 12.86
N ASN A 552 15.64 -8.18 11.71
CA ASN A 552 15.71 -9.64 11.64
C ASN A 552 16.40 -10.12 10.34
N PRO A 553 17.71 -10.47 10.38
CA PRO A 553 18.45 -10.92 9.20
C PRO A 553 17.95 -12.27 8.64
N ASP A 554 17.22 -13.09 9.41
CA ASP A 554 16.65 -14.35 8.90
C ASP A 554 15.54 -14.11 7.87
N LEU A 555 14.82 -12.98 7.96
CA LEU A 555 13.87 -12.58 6.92
C LEU A 555 14.58 -12.23 5.61
N LEU A 556 15.74 -11.54 5.67
CA LEU A 556 16.52 -11.28 4.47
C LEU A 556 17.11 -12.57 3.88
N LYS A 557 17.60 -13.51 4.70
CA LYS A 557 17.95 -14.87 4.21
C LYS A 557 16.76 -15.51 3.50
N GLY A 558 15.56 -15.40 4.08
CA GLY A 558 14.32 -15.87 3.46
C GLY A 558 14.00 -15.24 2.11
N MET A 559 14.44 -14.01 1.84
CA MET A 559 14.31 -13.36 0.53
C MET A 559 15.35 -13.87 -0.47
N LEU A 560 16.55 -14.26 -0.02
CA LEU A 560 17.65 -14.74 -0.87
C LEU A 560 17.57 -16.25 -1.18
N ASN A 561 17.03 -17.04 -0.25
CA ASN A 561 16.91 -18.50 -0.36
C ASN A 561 16.29 -18.99 -1.69
N PRO A 562 15.20 -18.38 -2.22
CA PRO A 562 14.63 -18.78 -3.51
C PRO A 562 15.63 -18.75 -4.67
N ILE A 563 16.50 -17.74 -4.72
CA ILE A 563 17.46 -17.51 -5.80
C ILE A 563 18.67 -18.43 -5.66
N PHE A 564 19.13 -18.65 -4.44
CA PHE A 564 20.13 -19.68 -4.14
C PHE A 564 19.64 -21.05 -4.57
N TYR A 565 18.45 -21.47 -4.11
CA TYR A 565 17.87 -22.75 -4.49
C TYR A 565 17.70 -22.87 -6.01
N TYR A 566 17.22 -21.81 -6.69
CA TYR A 566 17.01 -21.85 -8.13
C TYR A 566 18.31 -22.16 -8.90
N SER A 567 19.43 -21.57 -8.46
CA SER A 567 20.76 -21.79 -9.04
C SER A 567 21.36 -23.14 -8.63
N GLU A 568 21.35 -23.47 -7.33
CA GLU A 568 21.99 -24.66 -6.77
C GLU A 568 21.27 -25.95 -7.14
N SER A 569 19.96 -25.90 -7.39
CA SER A 569 19.19 -27.03 -7.91
C SER A 569 19.46 -27.34 -9.39
N GLY A 570 20.25 -26.51 -10.09
CA GLY A 570 20.53 -26.63 -11.52
C GLY A 570 19.36 -26.24 -12.43
N LYS A 571 18.28 -25.68 -11.87
CA LYS A 571 17.12 -25.18 -12.64
C LYS A 571 17.43 -23.84 -13.33
N TRP A 572 18.33 -23.05 -12.75
CA TRP A 572 18.96 -21.91 -13.37
C TRP A 572 20.42 -22.25 -13.70
N THR A 573 20.77 -22.21 -14.99
CA THR A 573 22.07 -22.72 -15.48
C THR A 573 23.03 -21.62 -15.95
N LYS A 574 22.66 -20.35 -15.80
CA LYS A 574 23.48 -19.21 -16.21
C LYS A 574 24.53 -18.88 -15.13
N PRO A 575 25.69 -18.30 -15.49
CA PRO A 575 26.79 -18.05 -14.55
C PRO A 575 26.61 -16.79 -13.70
N PHE A 576 25.37 -16.32 -13.52
CA PHE A 576 25.00 -15.11 -12.79
C PHE A 576 23.65 -15.34 -12.10
N ALA A 577 23.30 -14.53 -11.11
CA ALA A 577 22.03 -14.69 -10.40
C ALA A 577 20.81 -14.41 -11.30
N ALA A 578 19.71 -15.13 -11.07
CA ALA A 578 18.43 -14.87 -11.73
C ALA A 578 17.80 -13.57 -11.21
N HIS A 579 16.95 -12.94 -12.03
CA HIS A 579 16.20 -11.74 -11.66
C HIS A 579 15.10 -12.05 -10.65
N ASP A 580 14.30 -13.07 -10.93
CA ASP A 580 13.15 -13.50 -10.13
C ASP A 580 13.02 -15.02 -10.15
N VAL A 581 12.05 -15.53 -9.38
CA VAL A 581 11.67 -16.95 -9.40
C VAL A 581 10.28 -17.17 -9.99
N GLY A 582 9.66 -16.18 -10.64
CA GLY A 582 8.41 -16.32 -11.38
C GLY A 582 7.50 -15.11 -11.31
N THR A 583 6.19 -15.35 -11.42
CA THR A 583 5.16 -14.31 -11.31
C THR A 583 4.25 -14.61 -10.13
N TYR A 584 4.10 -13.66 -9.19
CA TYR A 584 3.37 -13.87 -7.94
C TYR A 584 1.92 -14.34 -8.18
N PRO A 585 1.45 -15.41 -7.53
CA PRO A 585 2.04 -16.16 -6.41
C PRO A 585 2.78 -17.45 -6.85
N LEU A 586 3.16 -17.57 -8.12
CA LEU A 586 3.80 -18.76 -8.70
C LEU A 586 5.32 -18.54 -8.86
N ALA A 587 6.08 -19.05 -7.90
CA ALA A 587 7.54 -19.08 -7.91
C ALA A 587 8.08 -20.35 -8.61
N ASN A 588 7.89 -20.46 -9.93
CA ASN A 588 8.21 -21.66 -10.72
C ASN A 588 9.40 -21.50 -11.70
N GLY A 589 10.16 -20.42 -11.60
CA GLY A 589 11.30 -20.08 -12.46
C GLY A 589 11.13 -18.71 -13.11
N GLN A 590 12.25 -18.10 -13.53
CA GLN A 590 12.28 -16.71 -14.00
C GLN A 590 11.26 -16.45 -15.12
N THR A 591 10.49 -15.38 -14.99
CA THR A 591 9.53 -14.94 -16.03
C THR A 591 9.87 -13.61 -16.67
N TYR A 592 10.77 -12.83 -16.08
CA TYR A 592 11.23 -11.59 -16.68
C TYR A 592 12.01 -11.85 -17.97
N GLY A 593 11.69 -11.08 -19.02
CA GLY A 593 12.13 -11.32 -20.40
C GLY A 593 13.59 -10.92 -20.70
N GLY A 594 14.27 -10.22 -19.78
CA GLY A 594 15.66 -9.82 -19.89
C GLY A 594 16.52 -10.36 -18.74
N ASP A 595 17.82 -10.53 -18.97
CA ASP A 595 18.76 -10.81 -17.88
C ASP A 595 19.36 -9.51 -17.34
N MET A 596 19.62 -9.45 -16.03
CA MET A 596 20.36 -8.37 -15.37
C MET A 596 21.62 -8.91 -14.67
N PRO A 597 22.58 -9.49 -15.39
CA PRO A 597 23.57 -10.39 -14.81
C PRO A 597 24.52 -9.71 -13.81
N VAL A 598 24.94 -8.46 -14.08
CA VAL A 598 25.80 -7.70 -13.14
C VAL A 598 24.99 -7.19 -11.96
N GLU A 599 23.76 -6.73 -12.20
CA GLU A 599 22.85 -6.21 -11.19
C GLU A 599 22.57 -7.27 -10.12
N GLU A 600 22.07 -8.43 -10.54
CA GLU A 600 21.59 -9.45 -9.58
C GLU A 600 22.72 -10.19 -8.90
N SER A 601 23.80 -10.48 -9.62
CA SER A 601 24.99 -11.08 -9.00
C SER A 601 25.59 -10.14 -7.96
N GLY A 602 25.63 -8.84 -8.25
CA GLY A 602 26.08 -7.80 -7.33
C GLY A 602 25.17 -7.71 -6.10
N ASN A 603 23.85 -7.65 -6.32
CA ASN A 603 22.84 -7.65 -5.26
C ASN A 603 23.03 -8.84 -4.31
N MET A 604 23.05 -10.06 -4.83
CA MET A 604 23.18 -11.28 -4.01
C MET A 604 24.46 -11.30 -3.19
N LEU A 605 25.60 -10.93 -3.78
CA LEU A 605 26.90 -10.90 -3.09
C LEU A 605 26.96 -9.83 -1.99
N ILE A 606 26.46 -8.62 -2.28
CA ILE A 606 26.44 -7.52 -1.31
C ILE A 606 25.52 -7.88 -0.14
N LEU A 607 24.30 -8.36 -0.41
CA LEU A 607 23.33 -8.70 0.63
C LEU A 607 23.79 -9.87 1.50
N THR A 608 24.40 -10.90 0.90
CA THR A 608 25.00 -12.01 1.66
C THR A 608 26.13 -11.52 2.56
N THR A 609 26.94 -10.58 2.07
CA THR A 609 27.99 -9.94 2.87
C THR A 609 27.40 -9.09 4.00
N ALA A 610 26.33 -8.34 3.74
CA ALA A 610 25.65 -7.52 4.73
C ALA A 610 25.04 -8.37 5.86
N ILE A 611 24.42 -9.51 5.53
CA ILE A 611 23.98 -10.52 6.50
C ILE A 611 25.16 -10.95 7.38
N ALA A 612 26.26 -11.38 6.76
CA ALA A 612 27.43 -11.84 7.50
C ALA A 612 28.00 -10.76 8.45
N CYS A 613 28.00 -9.49 8.02
CA CYS A 613 28.44 -8.38 8.86
C CYS A 613 27.52 -8.14 10.06
N VAL A 614 26.19 -8.23 9.87
CA VAL A 614 25.21 -8.11 10.97
C VAL A 614 25.31 -9.28 11.94
N GLU A 615 25.56 -10.49 11.45
CA GLU A 615 25.64 -11.70 12.27
C GLU A 615 27.03 -11.95 12.89
N GLY A 616 28.05 -11.22 12.42
CA GLY A 616 29.44 -11.37 12.87
C GLY A 616 30.12 -12.65 12.39
N ASN A 617 29.51 -13.43 11.49
CA ASN A 617 30.04 -14.68 10.95
C ASN A 617 29.56 -14.88 9.49
N ALA A 618 30.20 -15.79 8.75
CA ALA A 618 29.88 -16.05 7.34
C ALA A 618 29.26 -17.45 7.12
N ASP A 619 28.59 -18.01 8.14
CA ASP A 619 28.06 -19.37 8.09
C ASP A 619 26.97 -19.54 7.04
N TYR A 620 26.14 -18.51 6.85
CA TYR A 620 25.14 -18.50 5.77
C TYR A 620 25.81 -18.52 4.39
N ALA A 621 26.82 -17.68 4.17
CA ALA A 621 27.59 -17.66 2.93
C ALA A 621 28.31 -19.00 2.66
N ALA A 622 28.80 -19.66 3.69
CA ALA A 622 29.49 -20.95 3.56
C ALA A 622 28.60 -22.04 2.94
N LYS A 623 27.28 -21.99 3.18
CA LYS A 623 26.31 -22.93 2.58
C LYS A 623 26.19 -22.77 1.07
N HIS A 624 26.42 -21.55 0.57
CA HIS A 624 26.21 -21.14 -0.81
C HIS A 624 27.54 -20.82 -1.53
N TRP A 625 28.66 -21.33 -1.02
CA TRP A 625 30.00 -20.86 -1.41
C TRP A 625 30.30 -21.03 -2.90
N ASP A 626 29.90 -22.15 -3.50
CA ASP A 626 30.21 -22.47 -4.91
C ASP A 626 29.46 -21.56 -5.88
N VAL A 627 28.19 -21.26 -5.61
CA VAL A 627 27.40 -20.34 -6.45
C VAL A 627 27.85 -18.89 -6.25
N LEU A 628 28.18 -18.48 -5.02
CA LEU A 628 28.78 -17.18 -4.73
C LEU A 628 30.12 -17.00 -5.45
N THR A 629 30.95 -18.06 -5.52
CA THR A 629 32.20 -18.05 -6.29
C THR A 629 31.92 -17.78 -7.77
N THR A 630 30.95 -18.50 -8.34
CA THR A 630 30.56 -18.36 -9.75
C THR A 630 30.15 -16.93 -10.07
N TRP A 631 29.30 -16.33 -9.24
CA TRP A 631 28.85 -14.95 -9.41
C TRP A 631 29.98 -13.94 -9.21
N ALA A 632 30.88 -14.15 -8.24
CA ALA A 632 32.03 -13.26 -8.02
C ALA A 632 33.02 -13.30 -9.19
N ASP A 633 33.26 -14.48 -9.78
CA ASP A 633 34.07 -14.64 -10.98
C ASP A 633 33.45 -13.95 -12.19
N TYR A 634 32.12 -14.03 -12.34
CA TYR A 634 31.40 -13.31 -13.38
C TYR A 634 31.58 -11.79 -13.23
N LEU A 635 31.36 -11.25 -12.02
CA LEU A 635 31.53 -9.80 -11.76
C LEU A 635 32.98 -9.33 -11.94
N GLN A 636 33.97 -10.14 -11.56
CA GLN A 636 35.38 -9.83 -11.82
C GLN A 636 35.66 -9.67 -13.32
N LYS A 637 35.00 -10.46 -14.16
CA LYS A 637 35.22 -10.48 -15.62
C LYS A 637 34.44 -9.37 -16.34
N GLU A 638 33.16 -9.23 -16.03
CA GLU A 638 32.21 -8.41 -16.81
C GLU A 638 31.77 -7.12 -16.09
N GLY A 639 32.15 -6.94 -14.82
CA GLY A 639 31.56 -5.93 -13.96
C GLY A 639 32.17 -4.52 -14.04
N LEU A 640 33.43 -4.38 -14.46
CA LEU A 640 34.09 -3.06 -14.47
C LEU A 640 33.48 -2.11 -15.51
N ASP A 641 33.26 -2.60 -16.73
CA ASP A 641 32.65 -1.83 -17.80
C ASP A 641 31.47 -2.64 -18.37
N PRO A 642 30.29 -2.57 -17.72
CA PRO A 642 29.17 -3.43 -18.06
C PRO A 642 28.71 -3.23 -19.51
N GLU A 643 28.52 -4.32 -20.25
CA GLU A 643 27.88 -4.27 -21.57
C GLU A 643 26.40 -3.84 -21.48
N ASN A 644 25.73 -3.72 -22.62
CA ASN A 644 24.35 -3.29 -22.70
C ASN A 644 23.39 -4.28 -22.00
N GLN A 645 22.99 -3.94 -20.77
CA GLN A 645 22.04 -4.70 -19.95
C GLN A 645 21.08 -3.77 -19.20
N LEU A 646 20.05 -4.35 -18.60
CA LEU A 646 19.20 -3.65 -17.64
C LEU A 646 19.89 -3.61 -16.27
N CYS A 647 19.49 -2.61 -15.48
CA CYS A 647 19.73 -2.54 -14.05
C CYS A 647 18.40 -2.28 -13.35
N THR A 648 18.38 -2.20 -12.02
CA THR A 648 17.15 -1.97 -11.23
C THR A 648 16.35 -0.72 -11.62
N ASP A 649 17.00 0.25 -12.27
CA ASP A 649 16.35 1.43 -12.83
C ASP A 649 15.86 1.15 -14.28
N ASP A 650 15.27 -0.03 -14.50
CA ASP A 650 14.90 -0.60 -15.80
C ASP A 650 13.86 0.25 -16.56
N PHE A 651 12.98 0.92 -15.81
CA PHE A 651 12.03 1.92 -16.29
C PHE A 651 12.70 3.10 -17.00
N ALA A 652 14.00 3.31 -16.79
CA ALA A 652 14.79 4.31 -17.49
C ALA A 652 15.53 3.76 -18.73
N GLY A 653 15.40 2.46 -19.02
CA GLY A 653 15.93 1.77 -20.20
C GLY A 653 17.31 1.12 -20.04
N HIS A 654 17.74 0.37 -21.05
CA HIS A 654 19.06 -0.29 -21.10
C HIS A 654 20.21 0.70 -21.30
N PHE A 655 21.34 0.47 -20.62
CA PHE A 655 22.57 1.22 -20.84
C PHE A 655 23.79 0.31 -20.77
N ALA A 656 24.67 0.41 -21.77
CA ALA A 656 26.06 0.00 -21.63
C ALA A 656 26.83 1.04 -20.81
N HIS A 657 27.98 0.62 -20.27
CA HIS A 657 28.95 1.49 -19.61
C HIS A 657 28.43 2.22 -18.36
N ASN A 658 27.39 1.67 -17.71
CA ASN A 658 26.75 2.30 -16.54
C ASN A 658 27.72 2.33 -15.35
N THR A 659 28.06 3.53 -14.90
CA THR A 659 29.07 3.74 -13.86
C THR A 659 28.57 3.34 -12.47
N ASN A 660 27.29 3.52 -12.15
CA ASN A 660 26.74 3.12 -10.85
C ASN A 660 26.55 1.59 -10.75
N LEU A 661 26.24 0.94 -11.87
CA LEU A 661 26.21 -0.53 -11.96
C LEU A 661 27.63 -1.12 -11.80
N SER A 662 28.64 -0.47 -12.36
CA SER A 662 30.04 -0.86 -12.14
C SER A 662 30.46 -0.78 -10.67
N ILE A 663 30.03 0.26 -9.92
CA ILE A 663 30.25 0.32 -8.47
C ILE A 663 29.63 -0.90 -7.78
N LYS A 664 28.40 -1.30 -8.16
CA LYS A 664 27.76 -2.49 -7.60
C LYS A 664 28.59 -3.75 -7.83
N ALA A 665 29.13 -3.94 -9.02
CA ALA A 665 30.02 -5.07 -9.31
C ALA A 665 31.26 -5.07 -8.41
N ILE A 666 31.90 -3.90 -8.24
CA ILE A 666 33.08 -3.73 -7.38
C ILE A 666 32.73 -4.05 -5.91
N MET A 667 31.57 -3.60 -5.44
CA MET A 667 31.06 -3.92 -4.09
C MET A 667 30.78 -5.42 -3.93
N GLY A 668 30.24 -6.10 -4.95
CA GLY A 668 30.03 -7.55 -4.94
C GLY A 668 31.35 -8.33 -4.87
N VAL A 669 32.35 -7.95 -5.67
CA VAL A 669 33.70 -8.53 -5.65
C VAL A 669 34.38 -8.31 -4.29
N ALA A 670 34.32 -7.10 -3.73
CA ALA A 670 34.85 -6.80 -2.40
C ALA A 670 34.11 -7.60 -1.31
N GLY A 671 32.78 -7.72 -1.43
CA GLY A 671 31.95 -8.50 -0.52
C GLY A 671 32.36 -9.96 -0.45
N TYR A 672 32.56 -10.61 -1.61
CA TYR A 672 33.06 -11.98 -1.67
C TYR A 672 34.45 -12.12 -1.01
N GLY A 673 35.36 -11.17 -1.24
CA GLY A 673 36.66 -11.12 -0.57
C GLY A 673 36.54 -11.03 0.95
N LYS A 674 35.63 -10.19 1.46
CA LYS A 674 35.36 -10.07 2.90
C LYS A 674 34.79 -11.37 3.49
N LEU A 675 33.81 -11.98 2.81
CA LEU A 675 33.24 -13.27 3.21
C LEU A 675 34.32 -14.36 3.29
N ALA A 676 35.23 -14.42 2.31
CA ALA A 676 36.38 -15.32 2.33
C ALA A 676 37.26 -15.10 3.56
N GLY A 677 37.53 -13.84 3.90
CA GLY A 677 38.33 -13.47 5.08
C GLY A 677 37.70 -13.91 6.39
N MET A 678 36.37 -13.78 6.51
CA MET A 678 35.58 -14.25 7.66
C MET A 678 35.58 -15.78 7.78
N LEU A 679 35.65 -16.50 6.66
CA LEU A 679 35.79 -17.97 6.62
C LEU A 679 37.24 -18.46 6.73
N GLY A 680 38.21 -17.56 6.96
CA GLY A 680 39.63 -17.90 7.07
C GLY A 680 40.32 -18.24 5.74
N LYS A 681 39.66 -18.00 4.59
CA LYS A 681 40.20 -18.24 3.24
C LYS A 681 41.08 -17.07 2.79
N LYS A 682 42.24 -16.89 3.43
CA LYS A 682 43.09 -15.69 3.28
C LYS A 682 43.59 -15.42 1.87
N ASP A 683 43.92 -16.44 1.09
CA ASP A 683 44.37 -16.25 -0.30
C ASP A 683 43.23 -15.73 -1.20
N VAL A 684 42.01 -16.20 -0.97
CA VAL A 684 40.80 -15.74 -1.69
C VAL A 684 40.48 -14.31 -1.28
N GLU A 685 40.52 -13.99 0.02
CA GLU A 685 40.36 -12.63 0.51
C GLU A 685 41.33 -11.66 -0.19
N ALA A 686 42.63 -11.97 -0.19
CA ALA A 686 43.65 -11.15 -0.82
C ALA A 686 43.37 -10.93 -2.32
N LYS A 687 43.04 -12.00 -3.06
CA LYS A 687 42.75 -11.94 -4.50
C LYS A 687 41.58 -10.99 -4.80
N TYR A 688 40.41 -11.20 -4.19
CA TYR A 688 39.21 -10.45 -4.56
C TYR A 688 39.23 -9.02 -4.00
N MET A 689 39.80 -8.82 -2.80
CA MET A 689 39.97 -7.45 -2.28
C MET A 689 40.95 -6.63 -3.12
N GLN A 690 42.05 -7.22 -3.61
CA GLN A 690 42.94 -6.51 -4.53
C GLN A 690 42.25 -6.24 -5.87
N THR A 691 41.53 -7.23 -6.41
CA THR A 691 40.75 -7.07 -7.65
C THR A 691 39.77 -5.90 -7.56
N ALA A 692 39.02 -5.80 -6.46
CA ALA A 692 38.08 -4.69 -6.25
C ALA A 692 38.78 -3.32 -6.19
N ARG A 693 39.96 -3.23 -5.54
CA ARG A 693 40.77 -1.99 -5.52
C ARG A 693 41.25 -1.58 -6.91
N ASP A 694 41.73 -2.55 -7.69
CA ASP A 694 42.21 -2.30 -9.05
C ASP A 694 41.05 -1.84 -9.97
N MET A 695 39.87 -2.45 -9.82
CA MET A 695 38.66 -2.03 -10.52
C MET A 695 38.24 -0.60 -10.11
N ALA A 696 38.23 -0.28 -8.82
CA ALA A 696 37.86 1.05 -8.33
C ALA A 696 38.82 2.15 -8.79
N ALA A 697 40.13 1.87 -8.79
CA ALA A 697 41.13 2.82 -9.30
C ALA A 697 40.86 3.17 -10.77
N LYS A 698 40.60 2.15 -11.61
CA LYS A 698 40.23 2.35 -13.02
C LYS A 698 38.89 3.07 -13.17
N TRP A 699 37.91 2.72 -12.35
CA TRP A 699 36.60 3.37 -12.34
C TRP A 699 36.73 4.87 -12.12
N VAL A 700 37.54 5.30 -11.15
CA VAL A 700 37.78 6.72 -10.85
C VAL A 700 38.37 7.44 -12.05
N GLU A 701 39.33 6.83 -12.75
CA GLU A 701 39.92 7.41 -13.96
C GLU A 701 38.90 7.54 -15.10
N MET A 702 38.12 6.49 -15.35
CA MET A 702 37.17 6.43 -16.47
C MET A 702 35.94 7.34 -16.27
N ALA A 703 35.41 7.39 -15.04
CA ALA A 703 34.15 8.04 -14.73
C ALA A 703 34.30 9.53 -14.38
N LYS A 704 35.50 10.02 -14.03
CA LYS A 704 35.69 11.41 -13.60
C LYS A 704 35.29 12.41 -14.70
N ASP A 705 34.55 13.46 -14.33
CA ASP A 705 34.08 14.51 -15.24
C ASP A 705 34.17 15.92 -14.62
N GLY A 706 35.22 16.15 -13.84
CA GLY A 706 35.46 17.44 -13.17
C GLY A 706 34.87 17.45 -11.76
N ASP A 707 33.69 18.04 -11.61
CA ASP A 707 33.00 18.22 -10.32
C ASP A 707 32.01 17.10 -9.96
N HIS A 708 31.91 16.06 -10.80
CA HIS A 708 31.09 14.86 -10.60
C HIS A 708 31.64 13.67 -11.41
N TYR A 709 30.97 12.50 -11.32
CA TYR A 709 31.26 11.34 -12.15
C TYR A 709 30.10 11.02 -13.12
N LYS A 710 30.47 10.55 -14.32
CA LYS A 710 29.56 10.38 -15.47
C LYS A 710 28.41 9.40 -15.18
N LEU A 711 27.28 9.52 -15.88
CA LEU A 711 26.24 8.49 -15.91
C LEU A 711 26.76 7.20 -16.58
N THR A 712 27.36 7.34 -17.76
CA THR A 712 28.05 6.25 -18.48
C THR A 712 29.48 6.65 -18.82
N PHE A 713 30.43 5.70 -18.83
CA PHE A 713 31.86 6.02 -19.03
C PHE A 713 32.15 6.78 -20.33
N ASP A 714 31.34 6.55 -21.36
CA ASP A 714 31.46 7.09 -22.71
C ASP A 714 30.77 8.46 -22.92
N LYS A 715 30.05 9.00 -21.92
CA LYS A 715 29.29 10.25 -22.06
C LYS A 715 29.66 11.31 -21.02
N SER A 716 30.54 12.24 -21.40
CA SER A 716 30.80 13.45 -20.60
C SER A 716 29.58 14.37 -20.51
N GLY A 717 29.53 15.18 -19.45
CA GLY A 717 28.45 16.11 -19.11
C GLY A 717 27.21 15.45 -18.52
N THR A 718 27.26 14.16 -18.21
CA THR A 718 26.14 13.37 -17.68
C THR A 718 26.39 12.98 -16.24
N TRP A 719 25.34 12.68 -15.46
CA TRP A 719 25.50 12.30 -14.06
C TRP A 719 24.35 11.42 -13.58
N SER A 720 24.57 10.65 -12.52
CA SER A 720 23.55 9.89 -11.81
C SER A 720 23.90 9.72 -10.36
N GLN A 721 22.91 9.46 -9.51
CA GLN A 721 23.12 9.09 -8.12
C GLN A 721 23.98 7.82 -8.01
N LYS A 722 25.12 7.90 -7.32
CA LYS A 722 26.01 6.75 -7.05
C LYS A 722 25.60 5.98 -5.79
N TYR A 723 24.32 5.65 -5.67
CA TYR A 723 23.76 5.07 -4.44
C TYR A 723 24.42 3.74 -4.04
N ASN A 724 24.98 2.97 -4.99
CA ASN A 724 25.68 1.71 -4.67
C ASN A 724 26.99 1.92 -3.89
N LEU A 725 27.56 3.12 -3.93
CA LEU A 725 28.77 3.47 -3.20
C LEU A 725 28.57 3.41 -1.67
N VAL A 726 27.32 3.45 -1.20
CA VAL A 726 27.00 3.41 0.23
C VAL A 726 27.62 2.20 0.94
N TRP A 727 27.65 1.05 0.27
CA TRP A 727 28.14 -0.21 0.84
C TRP A 727 29.65 -0.22 1.09
N ASP A 728 30.43 0.61 0.38
CA ASP A 728 31.89 0.68 0.54
C ASP A 728 32.26 1.09 1.97
N ARG A 729 31.60 2.14 2.47
CA ARG A 729 31.76 2.59 3.85
C ARG A 729 30.99 1.70 4.82
N LEU A 730 29.73 1.36 4.51
CA LEU A 730 28.84 0.65 5.44
C LEU A 730 29.38 -0.72 5.85
N LEU A 731 29.99 -1.45 4.91
CA LEU A 731 30.60 -2.76 5.14
C LEU A 731 32.09 -2.67 5.44
N GLY A 732 32.65 -1.45 5.54
CA GLY A 732 34.05 -1.19 5.86
C GLY A 732 35.03 -1.79 4.85
N PHE A 733 34.68 -1.79 3.56
CA PHE A 733 35.58 -2.26 2.51
C PHE A 733 36.70 -1.25 2.25
N ASN A 734 36.38 0.05 2.28
CA ASN A 734 37.31 1.16 2.03
C ASN A 734 38.08 0.99 0.71
N ILE A 735 37.35 0.66 -0.35
CA ILE A 735 37.86 0.41 -1.70
C ILE A 735 37.93 1.71 -2.49
N PHE A 736 36.94 2.58 -2.36
CA PHE A 736 36.91 3.86 -3.05
C PHE A 736 37.56 4.96 -2.20
N PRO A 737 38.30 5.89 -2.83
CA PRO A 737 38.77 7.08 -2.14
C PRO A 737 37.59 7.91 -1.59
N THR A 738 37.72 8.44 -0.38
CA THR A 738 36.65 9.19 0.30
C THR A 738 36.19 10.44 -0.47
N GLU A 739 37.07 11.02 -1.30
CA GLU A 739 36.77 12.17 -2.14
C GLU A 739 35.72 11.87 -3.23
N VAL A 740 35.53 10.61 -3.63
CA VAL A 740 34.50 10.22 -4.61
C VAL A 740 33.11 10.60 -4.09
N ALA A 741 32.78 10.13 -2.88
CA ALA A 741 31.51 10.42 -2.22
C ALA A 741 31.34 11.93 -1.93
N ALA A 742 32.41 12.60 -1.48
CA ALA A 742 32.36 14.03 -1.19
C ALA A 742 32.12 14.88 -2.46
N THR A 743 32.72 14.49 -3.59
CA THR A 743 32.54 15.15 -4.89
C THR A 743 31.10 15.02 -5.38
N GLU A 744 30.56 13.80 -5.38
CA GLU A 744 29.17 13.54 -5.78
C GLU A 744 28.18 14.30 -4.89
N LEU A 745 28.33 14.29 -3.56
CA LEU A 745 27.41 15.00 -2.66
C LEU A 745 27.46 16.52 -2.84
N ALA A 746 28.65 17.08 -3.08
CA ALA A 746 28.79 18.50 -3.39
C ALA A 746 28.01 18.86 -4.67
N PHE A 747 28.11 18.03 -5.70
CA PHE A 747 27.40 18.21 -6.96
C PHE A 747 25.88 18.03 -6.81
N TYR A 748 25.41 16.96 -6.16
CA TYR A 748 23.98 16.67 -5.98
C TYR A 748 23.22 17.79 -5.28
N LYS A 749 23.83 18.44 -4.29
CA LYS A 749 23.24 19.60 -3.61
C LYS A 749 22.94 20.77 -4.56
N THR A 750 23.60 20.84 -5.72
CA THR A 750 23.31 21.83 -6.78
C THR A 750 22.17 21.43 -7.72
N LYS A 751 21.73 20.17 -7.69
CA LYS A 751 20.73 19.58 -8.61
C LYS A 751 19.40 19.26 -7.94
N GLN A 752 19.30 19.45 -6.63
CA GLN A 752 18.12 19.10 -5.86
C GLN A 752 16.90 19.96 -6.23
N ASN A 753 15.76 19.30 -6.41
CA ASN A 753 14.46 19.94 -6.62
C ASN A 753 13.63 19.96 -5.33
N ALA A 754 12.44 20.55 -5.40
CA ALA A 754 11.57 20.78 -4.25
C ALA A 754 11.18 19.49 -3.49
N TYR A 755 11.08 18.37 -4.20
CA TYR A 755 10.58 17.09 -3.69
C TYR A 755 11.62 15.96 -3.78
N GLY A 756 12.90 16.27 -4.04
CA GLY A 756 13.97 15.29 -4.06
C GLY A 756 15.08 15.61 -5.05
N LEU A 757 16.12 14.78 -5.03
CA LEU A 757 17.18 14.74 -6.03
C LEU A 757 16.75 13.86 -7.21
N PRO A 758 16.79 14.34 -8.48
CA PRO A 758 16.58 13.47 -9.64
C PRO A 758 17.51 12.25 -9.64
N LEU A 759 17.05 11.14 -10.21
CA LEU A 759 17.87 9.92 -10.32
C LEU A 759 19.17 10.18 -11.10
N ASP A 760 19.03 10.93 -12.19
CA ASP A 760 20.09 11.33 -13.11
C ASP A 760 19.64 12.51 -13.96
N ASN A 761 20.40 12.85 -15.00
CA ASN A 761 20.14 14.00 -15.87
C ASN A 761 19.20 13.75 -17.05
N ARG A 762 18.57 12.56 -17.18
CA ARG A 762 17.66 12.23 -18.29
C ARG A 762 16.26 12.78 -18.05
N GLU A 763 15.80 12.73 -16.80
CA GLU A 763 14.44 13.07 -16.39
C GLU A 763 14.45 13.68 -14.98
N ASP A 764 13.37 14.37 -14.59
CA ASP A 764 13.23 15.01 -13.28
C ASP A 764 12.52 14.13 -12.23
N TYR A 765 12.35 12.82 -12.49
CA TYR A 765 11.87 11.86 -11.51
C TYR A 765 13.02 11.25 -10.69
N THR A 766 12.67 10.50 -9.65
CA THR A 766 13.64 9.80 -8.79
C THR A 766 13.10 8.50 -8.25
N LYS A 767 13.98 7.71 -7.62
CA LYS A 767 13.61 6.68 -6.65
C LYS A 767 13.97 7.15 -5.25
N SER A 768 12.98 7.31 -4.38
CA SER A 768 13.16 7.94 -3.07
C SER A 768 14.06 7.15 -2.12
N ASP A 769 14.05 5.82 -2.19
CA ASP A 769 14.96 4.92 -1.49
C ASP A 769 16.43 5.19 -1.88
N TRP A 770 16.70 5.43 -3.17
CA TRP A 770 18.04 5.81 -3.65
C TRP A 770 18.50 7.17 -3.14
N ILE A 771 17.58 8.12 -2.91
CA ILE A 771 17.92 9.38 -2.25
C ILE A 771 18.38 9.10 -0.81
N ILE A 772 17.68 8.25 -0.06
CA ILE A 772 18.07 7.92 1.33
C ILE A 772 19.45 7.26 1.38
N TRP A 773 19.75 6.37 0.42
CA TRP A 773 21.06 5.72 0.33
C TRP A 773 22.15 6.72 -0.05
N THR A 774 21.88 7.60 -1.02
CA THR A 774 22.78 8.67 -1.43
C THR A 774 23.06 9.66 -0.30
N ALA A 775 22.05 9.99 0.49
CA ALA A 775 22.16 10.82 1.68
C ALA A 775 23.13 10.24 2.73
N CYS A 776 23.34 8.92 2.69
CA CYS A 776 24.28 8.25 3.58
C CYS A 776 25.73 8.27 3.05
N LEU A 777 26.08 8.69 1.83
CA LEU A 777 27.44 8.44 1.27
C LEU A 777 28.62 9.11 2.02
N THR A 778 28.42 10.18 2.77
CA THR A 778 29.50 10.86 3.53
C THR A 778 29.45 10.62 5.03
N GLY A 779 28.33 10.09 5.56
CA GLY A 779 28.05 9.97 6.99
C GLY A 779 27.67 11.28 7.68
N SER A 780 27.82 12.43 7.01
CA SER A 780 27.50 13.77 7.52
C SER A 780 26.00 13.95 7.74
N GLN A 781 25.61 14.44 8.92
CA GLN A 781 24.21 14.76 9.20
C GLN A 781 23.70 15.90 8.31
N ALA A 782 24.54 16.91 8.02
CA ALA A 782 24.14 18.03 7.18
C ALA A 782 23.88 17.62 5.72
N ASP A 783 24.68 16.69 5.18
CA ASP A 783 24.43 16.13 3.86
C ASP A 783 23.16 15.25 3.87
N PHE A 784 22.98 14.47 4.94
CA PHE A 784 21.79 13.63 5.11
C PHE A 784 20.50 14.47 5.10
N ASP A 785 20.42 15.48 5.97
CA ASP A 785 19.27 16.36 6.09
C ASP A 785 18.97 17.10 4.78
N ALA A 786 20.02 17.52 4.06
CA ALA A 786 19.87 18.24 2.80
C ALA A 786 19.13 17.40 1.75
N LEU A 787 19.37 16.09 1.67
CA LEU A 787 18.75 15.20 0.68
C LEU A 787 17.44 14.58 1.17
N VAL A 788 17.29 14.34 2.47
CA VAL A 788 16.11 13.65 3.03
C VAL A 788 14.92 14.57 3.29
N ASN A 789 15.15 15.84 3.67
CA ASN A 789 14.06 16.78 3.93
C ASN A 789 13.12 17.00 2.72
N PRO A 790 13.61 17.08 1.47
CA PRO A 790 12.75 17.10 0.28
C PRO A 790 11.88 15.84 0.11
N VAL A 791 12.36 14.66 0.52
CA VAL A 791 11.58 13.41 0.49
C VAL A 791 10.47 13.44 1.55
N TRP A 792 10.74 13.98 2.74
CA TRP A 792 9.71 14.23 3.75
C TRP A 792 8.64 15.19 3.21
N LYS A 793 9.07 16.27 2.56
CA LYS A 793 8.17 17.25 1.94
C LYS A 793 7.30 16.60 0.86
N TYR A 794 7.88 15.74 0.02
CA TYR A 794 7.15 14.93 -0.96
C TYR A 794 6.03 14.12 -0.30
N ALA A 795 6.36 13.29 0.69
CA ALA A 795 5.37 12.46 1.36
C ALA A 795 4.26 13.30 2.00
N ASN A 796 4.62 14.45 2.58
CA ASN A 796 3.68 15.35 3.26
C ASN A 796 2.73 16.09 2.30
N GLU A 797 3.22 16.53 1.13
CA GLU A 797 2.51 17.49 0.26
C GLU A 797 1.99 16.88 -1.06
N THR A 798 2.42 15.67 -1.45
CA THR A 798 2.04 15.08 -2.74
C THR A 798 0.53 15.04 -2.95
N SER A 799 0.06 15.48 -4.12
CA SER A 799 -1.36 15.39 -4.51
C SER A 799 -1.76 13.98 -4.92
N THR A 800 -0.79 13.10 -5.21
CA THR A 800 -1.09 11.71 -5.58
C THR A 800 -1.36 10.89 -4.32
N ARG A 801 -2.62 10.55 -4.11
CA ARG A 801 -3.05 9.84 -2.90
C ARG A 801 -2.99 8.32 -3.10
N VAL A 802 -1.80 7.74 -2.94
CA VAL A 802 -1.53 6.30 -3.05
C VAL A 802 -0.61 5.86 -1.91
N PRO A 803 -0.46 4.55 -1.62
CA PRO A 803 0.59 4.09 -0.70
C PRO A 803 1.95 4.62 -1.16
N LEU A 804 2.84 4.93 -0.21
CA LEU A 804 4.10 5.66 -0.47
C LEU A 804 4.77 5.16 -1.74
N SER A 805 4.77 6.01 -2.77
CA SER A 805 5.40 5.70 -4.05
C SER A 805 6.89 5.94 -3.92
N ASP A 806 7.67 4.97 -4.36
CA ASP A 806 9.10 5.14 -4.43
C ASP A 806 9.53 5.90 -5.69
N TRP A 807 8.70 5.90 -6.76
CA TRP A 807 9.00 6.57 -8.03
C TRP A 807 8.11 7.79 -8.28
N HIS A 808 8.66 8.97 -7.99
CA HIS A 808 7.95 10.24 -8.04
C HIS A 808 8.74 11.33 -8.77
N MET A 809 8.01 12.35 -9.18
CA MET A 809 8.53 13.57 -9.77
C MET A 809 9.16 14.47 -8.70
N THR A 810 10.42 14.83 -8.86
CA THR A 810 11.12 15.67 -7.88
C THR A 810 10.75 17.15 -8.00
N SER A 811 10.18 17.55 -9.14
CA SER A 811 9.76 18.93 -9.42
C SER A 811 8.40 19.29 -8.81
N ASN A 812 7.43 18.37 -8.85
CA ASN A 812 6.04 18.62 -8.41
C ASN A 812 5.47 17.59 -7.41
N GLY A 813 6.21 16.51 -7.10
CA GLY A 813 5.81 15.50 -6.13
C GLY A 813 4.77 14.48 -6.63
N SER A 814 4.35 14.51 -7.90
CA SER A 814 3.39 13.53 -8.42
C SER A 814 4.02 12.15 -8.61
N GLN A 815 3.26 11.09 -8.40
CA GLN A 815 3.67 9.72 -8.75
C GLN A 815 3.96 9.60 -10.26
N ARG A 816 4.97 8.81 -10.63
CA ARG A 816 5.20 8.39 -12.03
C ARG A 816 4.61 7.01 -12.33
N GLY A 817 4.73 6.06 -11.42
CA GLY A 817 4.27 4.69 -11.63
C GLY A 817 4.11 3.90 -10.32
N PHE A 818 5.20 3.41 -9.74
CA PHE A 818 5.17 2.44 -8.64
C PHE A 818 4.40 2.88 -7.39
N GLN A 819 3.80 1.94 -6.65
CA GLN A 819 3.21 2.15 -5.32
C GLN A 819 3.19 0.86 -4.51
N ALA A 820 3.14 0.98 -3.18
CA ALA A 820 3.06 -0.14 -2.24
C ALA A 820 4.18 -1.19 -2.39
N ARG A 821 5.34 -0.79 -2.90
CA ARG A 821 6.49 -1.68 -3.10
C ARG A 821 7.28 -1.90 -1.82
N SER A 822 7.92 -3.06 -1.77
CA SER A 822 8.87 -3.47 -0.72
C SER A 822 10.08 -2.53 -0.59
N VAL A 823 10.48 -1.88 -1.69
CA VAL A 823 11.71 -1.09 -1.81
C VAL A 823 11.82 0.07 -0.80
N VAL A 824 10.70 0.55 -0.26
CA VAL A 824 10.70 1.57 0.81
C VAL A 824 11.34 1.08 2.11
N GLY A 825 11.59 -0.23 2.27
CA GLY A 825 12.50 -0.77 3.29
C GLY A 825 13.90 -0.15 3.24
N GLY A 826 14.30 0.41 2.09
CA GLY A 826 15.54 1.15 1.88
C GLY A 826 15.65 2.42 2.71
N TYR A 827 14.53 2.94 3.22
CA TYR A 827 14.53 4.10 4.10
C TYR A 827 15.29 3.81 5.40
N PHE A 828 15.43 2.55 5.80
CA PHE A 828 16.15 2.16 7.02
C PHE A 828 17.68 2.17 6.86
N MET A 829 18.23 2.61 5.72
CA MET A 829 19.67 2.62 5.47
C MET A 829 20.47 3.41 6.53
N ARG A 830 19.97 4.56 6.98
CA ARG A 830 20.64 5.36 8.03
C ARG A 830 20.61 4.65 9.39
N MET A 831 19.54 3.93 9.72
CA MET A 831 19.50 3.10 10.93
C MET A 831 20.47 1.91 10.83
N LEU A 832 20.54 1.26 9.66
CA LEU A 832 21.49 0.18 9.41
C LEU A 832 22.93 0.67 9.54
N GLU A 833 23.26 1.84 9.00
CA GLU A 833 24.55 2.50 9.19
C GLU A 833 24.90 2.63 10.68
N LYS A 834 24.00 3.18 11.49
CA LYS A 834 24.23 3.31 12.93
C LYS A 834 24.36 1.97 13.64
N LYS A 835 23.77 0.89 13.13
CA LYS A 835 23.91 -0.46 13.68
C LYS A 835 25.27 -1.07 13.36
N LEU A 836 25.75 -0.94 12.13
CA LEU A 836 27.01 -1.52 11.66
C LEU A 836 28.25 -0.74 12.09
N MET A 837 28.12 0.55 12.39
CA MET A 837 29.24 1.43 12.79
C MET A 837 29.36 1.62 14.32
N LYS A 838 28.64 0.83 15.12
CA LYS A 838 28.84 0.70 16.58
C LYS A 838 29.97 -0.27 16.86
#